data_AF-A0A1W6YSC8-F1
#
_entry.id   AF-A0A1W6YSC8-F1
#
_cell.length_a   1.000
_cell.length_b   1.000
_cell.length_c   1.000
_cell.angle_alpha   90.00
_cell.angle_beta   90.00
_cell.angle_gamma   90.00
#
_symmetry.space_group_name_H-M   'P 1'
#
loop_
_entity.id
_entity.type
_entity.pdbx_description
1 polymer ?
#
loop_
_entity_poly.entity_id
_entity_poly.type
_entity_poly.pdbx_seq_one_letter_code
_entity_poly.pdbx_strand_id
1 'polypeptide(L)'
;MDDAAPISYSEALHGSHDAFRDGPDFPAYKEEMRACLAFLSDFCERHRLPDAAGIAANLDTFFRHRFDDPHYFSTRASIVDSRGKQSLDEFCWMIRHDTMDLDVKKAAIRNLALGITECADGAVSNLVSAARKLALAAGGVRGTLWEIKEQAARDTLLGAVQEYFGRRPGYHPGNEIHYVTTAWNSLAGGYGFDADPDGTRMPEAQEYKFLHICVDRLGTALTPDRLALTLAETCLARFNEYLPAHRDSSWVSWTPTVQDAFMDKLRQIGGDCGLTWEDGESLDADTQTWRHRESDLRLRSFVRLQQLDDACTYLPRTDASLIALDILRTMAELRLLRAGNQPRNYGEWIEADGTRAALFAYGQLAWVARAETSAAFAAPLWNATAVDIELATLPDLMRWRDARLDDSHLPPRPALTQAIVNTDTAHLARMPIRWVNDPDCAERFLTRLGEHGTAQYLDAHARTIGTFTPYERDRLLTGLLRANMLRSIPAVTRHWSARLAVRVDIVHDLLRSHAIPELRNALLADDAAASVMAWLASWRASGLLDFVAPRIGRLLNALHMGSPVLSSALRSGRAAPVEAFFMLLKELLKDANIRAHIHPALPKLLRAVDFLGAPSLSFAMASGHAAAVQAYYDGVSGLLAEPAWTAIRPALLGALPDMLTATAETGDSGLAYALANGHAAVVKAFHDVIVKFLGDAGTAPWLSARLPDMLDAIDGDGKAGMMLAVQGGHAEAAYAYVAIRSDPVILPLLPADR
;
A
#
# COMPACT_ATOMS: atom_id res chain seq x y z
N MET A 1 7.20 7.33 -44.86
CA MET A 1 7.72 7.66 -43.53
C MET A 1 6.56 7.57 -42.57
N ASP A 2 5.88 6.43 -42.48
CA ASP A 2 6.29 5.07 -42.09
C ASP A 2 5.83 4.84 -40.65
N ASP A 3 5.07 3.76 -40.46
CA ASP A 3 4.45 3.27 -39.22
C ASP A 3 5.44 2.99 -38.06
N ALA A 4 6.66 3.52 -38.11
CA ALA A 4 7.62 3.44 -37.02
C ALA A 4 7.12 4.25 -35.81
N ALA A 5 7.24 3.66 -34.62
CA ALA A 5 6.90 4.34 -33.38
C ALA A 5 7.82 5.56 -33.19
N PRO A 6 7.30 6.72 -32.74
CA PRO A 6 8.12 7.91 -32.52
C PRO A 6 9.27 7.64 -31.55
N ILE A 7 10.46 8.14 -31.86
CA ILE A 7 11.65 7.97 -31.03
C ILE A 7 11.57 8.95 -29.86
N SER A 8 11.76 8.46 -28.63
CA SER A 8 11.93 9.28 -27.42
C SER A 8 12.91 8.61 -26.46
N TYR A 9 13.68 9.40 -25.71
CA TYR A 9 14.64 8.87 -24.75
C TYR A 9 13.93 8.09 -23.63
N SER A 10 14.49 6.93 -23.29
CA SER A 10 14.18 6.18 -22.07
C SER A 10 15.43 5.45 -21.61
N GLU A 11 15.66 5.45 -20.31
CA GLU A 11 16.85 4.82 -19.71
C GLU A 11 16.85 3.30 -19.92
N ALA A 12 15.68 2.67 -19.89
CA ALA A 12 15.54 1.22 -20.08
C ALA A 12 15.95 0.76 -21.49
N LEU A 13 15.67 1.57 -22.53
CA LEU A 13 15.99 1.22 -23.92
C LEU A 13 17.39 1.68 -24.33
N HIS A 14 17.82 2.87 -23.88
CA HIS A 14 19.03 3.52 -24.39
C HIS A 14 20.17 3.59 -23.37
N GLY A 15 19.95 3.15 -22.13
CA GLY A 15 20.90 3.37 -21.03
C GLY A 15 20.98 4.85 -20.64
N SER A 16 22.18 5.36 -20.40
CA SER A 16 22.36 6.78 -20.05
C SER A 16 21.94 7.73 -21.18
N HIS A 17 21.59 8.97 -20.83
CA HIS A 17 21.20 9.99 -21.81
C HIS A 17 22.33 10.34 -22.79
N ASP A 18 23.58 10.33 -22.34
CA ASP A 18 24.73 10.50 -23.22
C ASP A 18 24.85 9.37 -24.24
N ALA A 19 24.61 8.12 -23.82
CA ALA A 19 24.59 6.97 -24.72
C ALA A 19 23.47 7.04 -25.77
N PHE A 20 22.30 7.60 -25.40
CA PHE A 20 21.26 7.89 -26.38
C PHE A 20 21.72 8.95 -27.39
N ARG A 21 22.29 10.07 -26.93
CA ARG A 21 22.75 11.16 -27.79
C ARG A 21 23.81 10.72 -28.79
N ASP A 22 24.71 9.85 -28.35
CA ASP A 22 25.80 9.33 -29.16
C ASP A 22 25.38 8.07 -29.96
N GLY A 23 24.15 7.60 -29.74
CA GLY A 23 23.57 6.41 -30.35
C GLY A 23 22.96 6.64 -31.74
N PRO A 24 22.67 5.55 -32.47
CA PRO A 24 22.16 5.61 -33.84
C PRO A 24 20.74 6.19 -33.98
N ASP A 25 19.95 6.21 -32.90
CA ASP A 25 18.57 6.70 -32.91
C ASP A 25 18.48 8.24 -32.80
N PHE A 26 19.52 8.90 -32.28
CA PHE A 26 19.50 10.34 -32.01
C PHE A 26 19.36 11.22 -33.27
N PRO A 27 20.02 10.93 -34.41
CA PRO A 27 19.81 11.67 -35.65
C PRO A 27 18.35 11.59 -36.15
N ALA A 28 17.75 10.39 -36.11
CA ALA A 28 16.36 10.20 -36.50
C ALA A 28 15.40 10.93 -35.54
N TYR A 29 15.66 10.87 -34.24
CA TYR A 29 14.96 11.65 -33.21
C TYR A 29 14.99 13.17 -33.48
N LYS A 30 16.17 13.71 -33.86
CA LYS A 30 16.33 15.14 -34.17
C LYS A 30 15.47 15.55 -35.38
N GLU A 31 15.45 14.73 -36.42
CA GLU A 31 14.62 15.00 -37.61
C GLU A 31 13.11 14.85 -37.31
N GLU A 32 12.71 13.87 -36.49
CA GLU A 32 11.32 13.75 -36.02
C GLU A 32 10.87 15.00 -35.25
N MET A 33 11.69 15.49 -34.31
CA MET A 33 11.42 16.72 -33.57
C MET A 33 11.21 17.92 -34.51
N ARG A 34 12.09 18.06 -35.52
CA ARG A 34 11.96 19.12 -36.52
C ARG A 34 10.66 18.99 -37.31
N ALA A 35 10.33 17.78 -37.76
CA ALA A 35 9.11 17.51 -38.52
C ALA A 35 7.84 17.80 -37.72
N CYS A 36 7.80 17.46 -36.43
CA CYS A 36 6.67 17.78 -35.56
C CYS A 36 6.45 19.29 -35.42
N LEU A 37 7.51 20.06 -35.18
CA LEU A 37 7.43 21.52 -35.04
C LEU A 37 7.09 22.22 -36.37
N ALA A 38 7.66 21.74 -37.48
CA ALA A 38 7.34 22.23 -38.82
C ALA A 38 5.87 21.99 -39.16
N PHE A 39 5.34 20.81 -38.84
CA PHE A 39 3.92 20.49 -39.02
C PHE A 39 2.99 21.50 -38.32
N LEU A 40 3.31 21.89 -37.09
CA LEU A 40 2.51 22.89 -36.35
C LEU A 40 2.58 24.27 -37.00
N SER A 41 3.76 24.66 -37.49
CA SER A 41 3.96 25.93 -38.20
C SER A 41 3.17 25.96 -39.51
N ASP A 42 3.29 24.91 -40.32
CA ASP A 42 2.56 24.75 -41.59
C ASP A 42 1.05 24.74 -41.37
N PHE A 43 0.58 24.12 -40.29
CA PHE A 43 -0.82 24.14 -39.91
C PHE A 43 -1.30 25.58 -39.68
N CYS A 44 -0.54 26.38 -38.91
CA CYS A 44 -0.89 27.77 -38.64
C CYS A 44 -0.93 28.63 -39.92
N GLU A 45 0.01 28.43 -40.84
CA GLU A 45 0.03 29.14 -42.13
C GLU A 45 -1.16 28.73 -43.01
N ARG A 46 -1.41 27.42 -43.16
CA ARG A 46 -2.51 26.88 -43.95
C ARG A 46 -3.87 27.37 -43.48
N HIS A 47 -4.05 27.49 -42.17
CA HIS A 47 -5.28 27.99 -41.55
C HIS A 47 -5.27 29.50 -41.25
N ARG A 48 -4.26 30.23 -41.76
CA ARG A 48 -4.16 31.71 -41.76
C ARG A 48 -4.30 32.35 -40.38
N LEU A 49 -3.56 31.85 -39.39
CA LEU A 49 -3.51 32.51 -38.08
C LEU A 49 -2.82 33.88 -38.19
N PRO A 50 -3.34 34.93 -37.54
CA PRO A 50 -2.78 36.29 -37.64
C PRO A 50 -1.35 36.40 -37.07
N ASP A 51 -0.99 35.51 -36.16
CA ASP A 51 0.28 35.44 -35.45
C ASP A 51 1.15 34.23 -35.88
N ALA A 52 0.85 33.60 -37.03
CA ALA A 52 1.55 32.40 -37.51
C ALA A 52 3.09 32.56 -37.55
N ALA A 53 3.60 33.72 -37.99
CA ALA A 53 5.03 33.99 -38.02
C ALA A 53 5.67 34.03 -36.63
N GLY A 54 4.96 34.56 -35.62
CA GLY A 54 5.42 34.57 -34.23
C GLY A 54 5.42 33.17 -33.60
N ILE A 55 4.39 32.38 -33.90
CA ILE A 55 4.30 30.97 -33.49
C ILE A 55 5.49 30.18 -34.06
N ALA A 56 5.74 30.29 -35.38
CA ALA A 56 6.85 29.62 -36.04
C ALA A 56 8.22 30.00 -35.43
N ALA A 57 8.43 31.28 -35.13
CA ALA A 57 9.66 31.77 -34.49
C ALA A 57 9.88 31.18 -33.08
N ASN A 58 8.81 31.01 -32.30
CA ASN A 58 8.91 30.40 -30.96
C ASN A 58 9.20 28.89 -31.03
N LEU A 59 8.56 28.18 -31.96
CA LEU A 59 8.82 26.75 -32.18
C LEU A 59 10.26 26.51 -32.68
N ASP A 60 10.76 27.35 -33.59
CA ASP A 60 12.16 27.33 -34.02
C ASP A 60 13.13 27.62 -32.87
N THR A 61 12.80 28.60 -32.01
CA THR A 61 13.61 28.93 -30.82
C THR A 61 13.73 27.73 -29.89
N PHE A 62 12.64 27.00 -29.62
CA PHE A 62 12.69 25.78 -28.83
C PHE A 62 13.57 24.69 -29.48
N PHE A 63 13.48 24.50 -30.80
CA PHE A 63 14.35 23.57 -31.52
C PHE A 63 15.83 23.95 -31.39
N ARG A 64 16.18 25.22 -31.61
CA ARG A 64 17.55 25.72 -31.48
C ARG A 64 18.08 25.59 -30.05
N HIS A 65 17.29 25.95 -29.05
CA HIS A 65 17.65 25.77 -27.64
C HIS A 65 17.97 24.32 -27.28
N ARG A 66 17.31 23.35 -27.92
CA ARG A 66 17.62 21.94 -27.71
C ARG A 66 18.84 21.47 -28.49
N PHE A 67 18.95 21.79 -29.78
CA PHE A 67 19.89 21.11 -30.68
C PHE A 67 21.08 21.94 -31.14
N ASP A 68 20.97 23.26 -31.11
CA ASP A 68 21.97 24.17 -31.69
C ASP A 68 22.66 25.03 -30.60
N ASP A 69 22.01 25.23 -29.45
CA ASP A 69 22.62 25.78 -28.23
C ASP A 69 23.03 24.65 -27.26
N PRO A 70 24.33 24.34 -27.15
CA PRO A 70 24.80 23.24 -26.32
C PRO A 70 24.68 23.50 -24.81
N HIS A 71 24.32 24.71 -24.36
CA HIS A 71 24.28 25.06 -22.93
C HIS A 71 22.86 25.25 -22.40
N TYR A 72 21.91 25.71 -23.21
CA TYR A 72 20.58 26.13 -22.74
C TYR A 72 19.79 25.02 -22.02
N PHE A 73 19.70 23.82 -22.61
CA PHE A 73 19.04 22.66 -21.98
C PHE A 73 20.02 21.61 -21.41
N SER A 74 21.33 21.85 -21.44
CA SER A 74 22.37 20.84 -21.19
C SER A 74 22.20 20.00 -19.92
N THR A 75 21.82 20.59 -18.80
CA THR A 75 21.66 19.91 -17.49
C THR A 75 20.36 19.13 -17.36
N ARG A 76 19.40 19.34 -18.28
CA ARG A 76 18.03 18.81 -18.23
C ARG A 76 17.55 18.29 -19.60
N ALA A 77 18.44 18.10 -20.57
CA ALA A 77 18.08 17.69 -21.92
C ALA A 77 17.35 16.33 -21.96
N SER A 78 17.66 15.45 -21.01
CA SER A 78 17.00 14.16 -20.85
C SER A 78 15.49 14.26 -20.62
N ILE A 79 14.98 15.30 -19.94
CA ILE A 79 13.54 15.47 -19.71
C ILE A 79 12.82 15.95 -20.98
N VAL A 80 13.51 16.76 -21.81
CA VAL A 80 13.01 17.21 -23.10
C VAL A 80 12.94 16.03 -24.08
N ASP A 81 13.99 15.21 -24.12
CA ASP A 81 14.08 14.08 -25.05
C ASP A 81 13.18 12.92 -24.71
N SER A 82 12.81 12.79 -23.44
CA SER A 82 11.87 11.77 -22.97
C SER A 82 10.45 12.32 -23.00
N ARG A 83 10.03 12.96 -21.90
CA ARG A 83 8.66 13.41 -21.69
C ARG A 83 8.26 14.53 -22.63
N GLY A 84 9.14 15.51 -22.86
CA GLY A 84 8.87 16.64 -23.75
C GLY A 84 8.49 16.16 -25.15
N LYS A 85 9.32 15.28 -25.74
CA LYS A 85 9.06 14.64 -27.03
C LYS A 85 7.72 13.90 -27.04
N GLN A 86 7.46 13.06 -26.03
CA GLN A 86 6.22 12.29 -25.94
C GLN A 86 4.98 13.19 -25.97
N SER A 87 4.98 14.26 -25.19
CA SER A 87 3.87 15.22 -25.18
C SER A 87 3.76 16.02 -26.48
N LEU A 88 4.89 16.33 -27.14
CA LEU A 88 4.86 16.97 -28.47
C LEU A 88 4.25 16.05 -29.53
N ASP A 89 4.65 14.78 -29.55
CA ASP A 89 4.14 13.78 -30.49
C ASP A 89 2.63 13.56 -30.28
N GLU A 90 2.22 13.41 -29.03
CA GLU A 90 0.81 13.28 -28.65
C GLU A 90 0.00 14.51 -29.09
N PHE A 91 0.51 15.72 -28.82
CA PHE A 91 -0.12 16.96 -29.22
C PHE A 91 -0.26 17.05 -30.75
N CYS A 92 0.80 16.79 -31.50
CA CYS A 92 0.76 16.80 -32.96
C CYS A 92 -0.22 15.76 -33.52
N TRP A 93 -0.25 14.57 -32.91
CA TRP A 93 -1.17 13.51 -33.30
C TRP A 93 -2.64 13.94 -33.14
N MET A 94 -3.00 14.56 -32.00
CA MET A 94 -4.36 15.06 -31.75
C MET A 94 -4.76 16.18 -32.72
N ILE A 95 -3.83 17.08 -33.06
CA ILE A 95 -4.09 18.11 -34.08
C ILE A 95 -4.39 17.48 -35.45
N ARG A 96 -3.69 16.40 -35.83
CA ARG A 96 -3.90 15.69 -37.11
C ARG A 96 -5.19 14.88 -37.15
N HIS A 97 -5.47 14.09 -36.11
CA HIS A 97 -6.42 12.98 -36.22
C HIS A 97 -7.75 13.18 -35.47
N ASP A 98 -7.82 14.03 -34.45
CA ASP A 98 -9.07 14.18 -33.70
C ASP A 98 -10.04 15.12 -34.43
N THR A 99 -11.34 14.84 -34.31
CA THR A 99 -12.45 15.59 -34.92
C THR A 99 -12.77 16.91 -34.21
N MET A 100 -11.82 17.45 -33.44
CA MET A 100 -11.97 18.70 -32.71
C MET A 100 -12.25 19.89 -33.62
N ASP A 101 -13.00 20.85 -33.06
CA ASP A 101 -13.23 22.15 -33.69
C ASP A 101 -11.91 22.84 -34.05
N LEU A 102 -11.89 23.46 -35.23
CA LEU A 102 -10.69 24.06 -35.78
C LEU A 102 -10.16 25.19 -34.87
N ASP A 103 -11.02 25.97 -34.25
CA ASP A 103 -10.59 27.09 -33.41
C ASP A 103 -10.00 26.60 -32.08
N VAL A 104 -10.44 25.45 -31.56
CA VAL A 104 -9.78 24.76 -30.44
C VAL A 104 -8.35 24.36 -30.81
N LYS A 105 -8.15 23.75 -31.99
CA LYS A 105 -6.82 23.38 -32.49
C LYS A 105 -5.91 24.61 -32.64
N LYS A 106 -6.42 25.70 -33.21
CA LYS A 106 -5.67 26.97 -33.36
C LYS A 106 -5.27 27.55 -32.00
N ALA A 107 -6.20 27.61 -31.05
CA ALA A 107 -5.95 28.15 -29.71
C ALA A 107 -4.90 27.31 -28.96
N ALA A 108 -4.97 25.99 -29.08
CA ALA A 108 -4.01 25.09 -28.46
C ALA A 108 -2.59 25.29 -28.98
N ILE A 109 -2.40 25.40 -30.30
CA ILE A 109 -1.07 25.62 -30.91
C ILE A 109 -0.49 26.97 -30.47
N ARG A 110 -1.32 28.02 -30.48
CA ARG A 110 -0.92 29.36 -30.02
C ARG A 110 -0.45 29.33 -28.56
N ASN A 111 -1.24 28.71 -27.67
CA ASN A 111 -0.90 28.62 -26.25
C ASN A 111 0.39 27.82 -26.01
N LEU A 112 0.59 26.73 -26.75
CA LEU A 112 1.82 25.94 -26.68
C LEU A 112 3.04 26.79 -27.10
N ALA A 113 2.95 27.47 -28.24
CA ALA A 113 4.05 28.26 -28.78
C ALA A 113 4.45 29.42 -27.85
N LEU A 114 3.53 29.98 -27.07
CA LEU A 114 3.84 31.01 -26.07
C LEU A 114 4.63 30.49 -24.87
N GLY A 115 4.41 29.24 -24.46
CA GLY A 115 5.02 28.67 -23.25
C GLY A 115 6.29 27.84 -23.49
N ILE A 116 6.57 27.41 -24.72
CA ILE A 116 7.62 26.43 -25.00
C ILE A 116 9.05 27.02 -25.03
N THR A 117 9.19 28.35 -25.01
CA THR A 117 10.49 29.05 -25.08
C THR A 117 11.19 29.22 -23.72
N GLU A 118 10.58 28.75 -22.63
CA GLU A 118 11.10 28.80 -21.26
C GLU A 118 12.34 27.89 -21.05
N CYS A 119 12.81 27.76 -19.81
CA CYS A 119 13.83 26.77 -19.45
C CYS A 119 13.33 25.33 -19.70
N ALA A 120 14.22 24.32 -19.68
CA ALA A 120 13.85 22.93 -20.01
C ALA A 120 12.62 22.41 -19.24
N ASP A 121 12.61 22.64 -17.92
CA ASP A 121 11.49 22.20 -17.07
C ASP A 121 10.20 22.97 -17.38
N GLY A 122 10.28 24.28 -17.66
CA GLY A 122 9.14 25.11 -18.06
C GLY A 122 8.58 24.69 -19.43
N ALA A 123 9.45 24.48 -20.42
CA ALA A 123 9.08 24.06 -21.77
C ALA A 123 8.39 22.69 -21.76
N VAL A 124 8.94 21.71 -21.02
CA VAL A 124 8.30 20.40 -20.85
C VAL A 124 6.97 20.52 -20.12
N SER A 125 6.87 21.31 -19.05
CA SER A 125 5.61 21.53 -18.34
C SER A 125 4.52 22.09 -19.27
N ASN A 126 4.88 23.05 -20.13
CA ASN A 126 3.95 23.65 -21.08
C ASN A 126 3.54 22.69 -22.20
N LEU A 127 4.47 21.88 -22.71
CA LEU A 127 4.16 20.78 -23.64
C LEU A 127 3.14 19.81 -23.05
N VAL A 128 3.36 19.38 -21.81
CA VAL A 128 2.50 18.41 -21.14
C VAL A 128 1.13 19.01 -20.81
N SER A 129 1.09 20.24 -20.31
CA SER A 129 -0.16 20.97 -20.04
C SER A 129 -0.97 21.20 -21.32
N ALA A 130 -0.31 21.54 -22.43
CA ALA A 130 -0.95 21.73 -23.72
C ALA A 130 -1.54 20.42 -24.26
N ALA A 131 -0.79 19.32 -24.21
CA ALA A 131 -1.28 17.99 -24.60
C ALA A 131 -2.48 17.57 -23.74
N ARG A 132 -2.39 17.72 -22.41
CA ARG A 132 -3.48 17.43 -21.48
C ARG A 132 -4.74 18.25 -21.78
N LYS A 133 -4.62 19.57 -21.90
CA LYS A 133 -5.76 20.46 -22.18
C LYS A 133 -6.42 20.13 -23.50
N LEU A 134 -5.61 19.79 -24.51
CA LEU A 134 -6.12 19.37 -25.81
C LEU A 134 -6.85 18.02 -25.71
N ALA A 135 -6.33 17.05 -24.96
CA ALA A 135 -6.99 15.76 -24.74
C ALA A 135 -8.34 15.90 -24.00
N LEU A 136 -8.40 16.76 -22.97
CA LEU A 136 -9.65 17.06 -22.27
C LEU A 136 -10.66 17.78 -23.17
N ALA A 137 -10.20 18.71 -24.03
CA ALA A 137 -11.05 19.41 -24.98
C ALA A 137 -11.53 18.51 -26.14
N ALA A 138 -10.71 17.55 -26.56
CA ALA A 138 -11.09 16.51 -27.52
C ALA A 138 -12.19 15.59 -26.97
N GLY A 139 -12.21 15.40 -25.64
CA GLY A 139 -13.05 14.41 -24.99
C GLY A 139 -12.65 12.99 -25.41
N GLY A 140 -13.65 12.11 -25.54
CA GLY A 140 -13.40 10.73 -25.93
C GLY A 140 -12.60 9.96 -24.87
N VAL A 141 -12.13 8.77 -25.26
CA VAL A 141 -11.32 7.91 -24.38
C VAL A 141 -10.03 8.60 -23.87
N ARG A 142 -9.44 9.51 -24.66
CA ARG A 142 -8.26 10.29 -24.23
C ARG A 142 -8.57 11.21 -23.07
N GLY A 143 -9.66 11.97 -23.16
CA GLY A 143 -10.13 12.83 -22.08
C GLY A 143 -10.48 12.02 -20.82
N THR A 144 -11.25 10.95 -20.99
CA THR A 144 -11.65 10.07 -19.88
C THR A 144 -10.45 9.42 -19.19
N LEU A 145 -9.45 8.93 -19.94
CA LEU A 145 -8.23 8.36 -19.36
C LEU A 145 -7.41 9.40 -18.59
N TRP A 146 -7.41 10.66 -19.04
CA TRP A 146 -6.76 11.76 -18.31
C TRP A 146 -7.46 12.08 -17.00
N GLU A 147 -8.79 12.13 -16.99
CA GLU A 147 -9.59 12.32 -15.78
C GLU A 147 -9.36 11.18 -14.77
N ILE A 148 -9.39 9.93 -15.23
CA ILE A 148 -9.10 8.76 -14.40
C ILE A 148 -7.68 8.82 -13.84
N LYS A 149 -6.69 9.20 -14.66
CA LYS A 149 -5.30 9.33 -14.22
C LYS A 149 -5.15 10.39 -13.12
N GLU A 150 -5.80 11.53 -13.26
CA GLU A 150 -5.78 12.56 -12.21
C GLU A 150 -6.46 12.10 -10.94
N GLN A 151 -7.63 11.49 -11.05
CA GLN A 151 -8.38 11.01 -9.89
C GLN A 151 -7.59 9.92 -9.15
N ALA A 152 -7.06 8.93 -9.88
CA ALA A 152 -6.21 7.89 -9.33
C ALA A 152 -4.96 8.46 -8.63
N ALA A 153 -4.36 9.52 -9.18
CA ALA A 153 -3.25 10.20 -8.54
C ALA A 153 -3.66 10.90 -7.25
N ARG A 154 -4.79 11.63 -7.23
CA ARG A 154 -5.33 12.28 -6.03
C ARG A 154 -5.64 11.26 -4.93
N ASP A 155 -6.31 10.16 -5.27
CA ASP A 155 -6.66 9.10 -4.32
C ASP A 155 -5.41 8.40 -3.77
N THR A 156 -4.42 8.16 -4.63
CA THR A 156 -3.14 7.57 -4.23
C THR A 156 -2.38 8.47 -3.24
N LEU A 157 -2.35 9.78 -3.52
CA LEU A 157 -1.73 10.76 -2.62
C LEU A 157 -2.50 10.86 -1.30
N LEU A 158 -3.83 10.87 -1.34
CA LEU A 158 -4.67 10.90 -0.14
C LEU A 158 -4.40 9.69 0.76
N GLY A 159 -4.36 8.48 0.19
CA GLY A 159 -4.02 7.27 0.95
C GLY A 159 -2.61 7.33 1.55
N ALA A 160 -1.64 7.89 0.83
CA ALA A 160 -0.29 8.11 1.36
C ALA A 160 -0.29 9.12 2.53
N VAL A 161 -1.06 10.20 2.44
CA VAL A 161 -1.21 11.20 3.51
C VAL A 161 -1.81 10.57 4.75
N GLN A 162 -2.93 9.85 4.61
CA GLN A 162 -3.63 9.22 5.72
C GLN A 162 -2.76 8.19 6.44
N GLU A 163 -1.98 7.41 5.69
CA GLU A 163 -1.08 6.42 6.29
C GLU A 163 0.13 7.07 6.99
N TYR A 164 0.74 8.07 6.36
CA TYR A 164 1.99 8.66 6.83
C TYR A 164 1.79 9.72 7.92
N PHE A 165 0.74 10.53 7.80
CA PHE A 165 0.44 11.64 8.72
C PHE A 165 -0.73 11.35 9.65
N GLY A 166 -1.65 10.45 9.31
CA GLY A 166 -2.89 10.19 10.08
C GLY A 166 -2.67 9.73 11.52
N ARG A 167 -1.43 9.40 11.90
CA ARG A 167 -1.04 9.00 13.26
C ARG A 167 -0.18 10.04 13.99
N ARG A 168 0.06 11.21 13.40
CA ARG A 168 0.88 12.29 14.00
C ARG A 168 0.02 13.19 14.90
N PRO A 169 0.53 13.61 16.07
CA PRO A 169 -0.12 14.64 16.89
C PRO A 169 -0.29 15.94 16.09
N GLY A 170 -1.50 16.49 16.02
CA GLY A 170 -1.82 17.70 15.26
C GLY A 170 -2.27 17.47 13.81
N TYR A 171 -2.34 16.22 13.36
CA TYR A 171 -3.03 15.89 12.11
C TYR A 171 -4.55 16.05 12.27
N HIS A 172 -5.16 16.78 11.35
CA HIS A 172 -6.61 16.94 11.27
C HIS A 172 -7.07 16.44 9.90
N PRO A 173 -8.04 15.49 9.83
CA PRO A 173 -8.56 15.00 8.55
C PRO A 173 -9.06 16.12 7.62
N GLY A 174 -9.59 17.22 8.19
CA GLY A 174 -10.00 18.40 7.41
C GLY A 174 -8.85 19.12 6.67
N ASN A 175 -7.60 18.84 7.02
CA ASN A 175 -6.42 19.41 6.37
C ASN A 175 -5.83 18.49 5.29
N GLU A 176 -6.38 17.29 5.07
CA GLU A 176 -5.87 16.29 4.10
C GLU A 176 -5.68 16.87 2.71
N ILE A 177 -6.64 17.69 2.27
CA ILE A 177 -6.59 18.37 0.98
C ILE A 177 -5.33 19.22 0.82
N HIS A 178 -4.88 19.91 1.88
CA HIS A 178 -3.68 20.73 1.84
C HIS A 178 -2.39 19.91 1.74
N TYR A 179 -2.33 18.75 2.40
CA TYR A 179 -1.23 17.81 2.26
C TYR A 179 -1.17 17.25 0.84
N VAL A 180 -2.32 16.82 0.30
CA VAL A 180 -2.43 16.28 -1.06
C VAL A 180 -2.05 17.35 -2.08
N THR A 181 -2.60 18.57 -2.00
CA THR A 181 -2.25 19.68 -2.91
C THR A 181 -0.75 20.02 -2.84
N THR A 182 -0.15 20.01 -1.66
CA THR A 182 1.29 20.28 -1.52
C THR A 182 2.14 19.20 -2.18
N ALA A 183 1.80 17.92 -1.98
CA ALA A 183 2.47 16.79 -2.62
C ALA A 183 2.25 16.78 -4.14
N TRP A 184 1.01 17.02 -4.57
CA TRP A 184 0.61 17.15 -5.96
C TRP A 184 1.46 18.19 -6.68
N ASN A 185 1.55 19.41 -6.14
CA ASN A 185 2.34 20.49 -6.73
C ASN A 185 3.83 20.15 -6.82
N SER A 186 4.35 19.42 -5.83
CA SER A 186 5.75 18.97 -5.82
C SER A 186 6.03 17.91 -6.89
N LEU A 187 5.01 17.14 -7.28
CA LEU A 187 5.12 16.01 -8.21
C LEU A 187 4.49 16.30 -9.59
N ALA A 188 3.79 17.42 -9.74
CA ALA A 188 2.96 17.73 -10.90
C ALA A 188 3.74 17.65 -12.22
N GLY A 189 4.92 18.26 -12.29
CA GLY A 189 5.79 18.17 -13.47
C GLY A 189 6.26 16.75 -13.79
N GLY A 190 6.44 15.91 -12.76
CA GLY A 190 6.84 14.50 -12.87
C GLY A 190 5.73 13.57 -13.39
N TYR A 191 4.46 13.99 -13.32
CA TYR A 191 3.31 13.19 -13.81
C TYR A 191 2.44 13.89 -14.86
N GLY A 192 2.71 15.16 -15.13
CA GLY A 192 2.07 15.94 -16.19
C GLY A 192 0.76 16.57 -15.76
N PHE A 193 0.69 16.90 -14.48
CA PHE A 193 -0.44 17.57 -13.89
C PHE A 193 -0.21 19.07 -13.90
N ASP A 194 -1.30 19.84 -13.91
CA ASP A 194 -1.23 21.26 -13.62
C ASP A 194 -1.05 21.44 -12.11
N ALA A 195 -0.12 22.31 -11.70
CA ALA A 195 -0.02 22.72 -10.31
C ALA A 195 -1.28 23.49 -9.92
N ASP A 196 -1.76 23.23 -8.72
CA ASP A 196 -2.87 23.94 -8.09
C ASP A 196 -2.30 25.13 -7.28
N PRO A 197 -2.45 26.38 -7.76
CA PRO A 197 -1.83 27.53 -7.12
C PRO A 197 -2.51 27.91 -5.79
N ASP A 198 -3.73 27.43 -5.54
CA ASP A 198 -4.59 27.89 -4.47
C ASP A 198 -4.61 26.87 -3.33
N GLY A 199 -3.69 27.02 -2.37
CA GLY A 199 -3.69 26.16 -1.20
C GLY A 199 -2.75 26.57 -0.08
N THR A 200 -3.21 26.42 1.16
CA THR A 200 -2.36 26.39 2.35
C THR A 200 -1.28 25.32 2.16
N ARG A 201 -0.01 25.70 2.23
CA ARG A 201 1.11 24.76 2.06
C ARG A 201 1.38 24.02 3.38
N MET A 202 1.62 22.72 3.29
CA MET A 202 2.05 21.87 4.41
C MET A 202 3.53 21.51 4.22
N PRO A 203 4.49 22.18 4.88
CA PRO A 203 5.92 21.93 4.71
C PRO A 203 6.31 20.45 4.89
N GLU A 204 5.61 19.74 5.79
CA GLU A 204 5.81 18.32 6.08
C GLU A 204 5.51 17.43 4.86
N ALA A 205 4.57 17.85 4.00
CA ALA A 205 4.25 17.17 2.75
C ALA A 205 5.30 17.37 1.64
N GLN A 206 6.30 18.23 1.88
CA GLN A 206 7.45 18.43 0.97
C GLN A 206 8.69 17.66 1.43
N GLU A 207 8.61 16.95 2.56
CA GLU A 207 9.70 16.09 3.04
C GLU A 207 10.08 15.06 1.97
N TYR A 208 11.37 14.98 1.65
CA TYR A 208 11.90 14.06 0.63
C TYR A 208 11.43 12.60 0.84
N LYS A 209 11.40 12.14 2.08
CA LYS A 209 10.96 10.78 2.44
C LYS A 209 9.49 10.53 2.07
N PHE A 210 8.61 11.52 2.31
CA PHE A 210 7.20 11.40 1.97
C PHE A 210 6.99 11.47 0.46
N LEU A 211 7.64 12.41 -0.22
CA LEU A 211 7.57 12.52 -1.68
C LEU A 211 8.08 11.27 -2.39
N HIS A 212 9.12 10.60 -1.86
CA HIS A 212 9.57 9.32 -2.39
C HIS A 212 8.50 8.22 -2.28
N ILE A 213 7.80 8.13 -1.14
CA ILE A 213 6.67 7.19 -0.98
C ILE A 213 5.57 7.50 -2.00
N CYS A 214 5.26 8.78 -2.20
CA CYS A 214 4.28 9.20 -3.20
C CYS A 214 4.71 8.82 -4.63
N VAL A 215 5.98 9.04 -4.99
CA VAL A 215 6.51 8.67 -6.31
C VAL A 215 6.40 7.16 -6.55
N ASP A 216 6.79 6.32 -5.58
CA ASP A 216 6.71 4.86 -5.72
C ASP A 216 5.25 4.38 -5.91
N ARG A 217 4.32 4.97 -5.12
CA ARG A 217 2.90 4.62 -5.22
C ARG A 217 2.28 5.09 -6.53
N LEU A 218 2.54 6.32 -6.94
CA LEU A 218 2.05 6.85 -8.22
C LEU A 218 2.62 6.06 -9.40
N GLY A 219 3.90 5.67 -9.35
CA GLY A 219 4.53 4.81 -10.37
C GLY A 219 3.85 3.45 -10.52
N THR A 220 3.26 2.93 -9.43
CA THR A 220 2.50 1.67 -9.43
C THR A 220 1.03 1.86 -9.82
N ALA A 221 0.43 3.00 -9.45
CA ALA A 221 -0.99 3.28 -9.64
C ALA A 221 -1.32 3.80 -11.05
N LEU A 222 -0.40 4.52 -11.69
CA LEU A 222 -0.62 5.19 -12.97
C LEU A 222 -0.06 4.41 -14.16
N THR A 223 0.11 3.09 -14.03
CA THR A 223 0.50 2.24 -15.15
C THR A 223 -0.68 2.09 -16.13
N PRO A 224 -0.43 1.90 -17.43
CA PRO A 224 -1.50 1.85 -18.43
C PRO A 224 -2.56 0.77 -18.15
N ASP A 225 -2.13 -0.40 -17.68
CA ASP A 225 -3.04 -1.50 -17.32
C ASP A 225 -3.95 -1.15 -16.13
N ARG A 226 -3.47 -0.36 -15.17
CA ARG A 226 -4.29 0.10 -14.04
C ARG A 226 -5.32 1.12 -14.48
N LEU A 227 -4.93 2.09 -15.30
CA LEU A 227 -5.85 3.08 -15.86
C LEU A 227 -6.94 2.41 -16.71
N ALA A 228 -6.54 1.45 -17.56
CA ALA A 228 -7.47 0.67 -18.36
C ALA A 228 -8.40 -0.18 -17.49
N LEU A 229 -7.90 -0.80 -16.42
CA LEU A 229 -8.71 -1.58 -15.49
C LEU A 229 -9.72 -0.72 -14.73
N THR A 230 -9.34 0.47 -14.28
CA THR A 230 -10.28 1.39 -13.61
C THR A 230 -11.40 1.86 -14.55
N LEU A 231 -11.07 2.17 -15.81
CA LEU A 231 -12.09 2.48 -16.81
C LEU A 231 -12.98 1.26 -17.09
N ALA A 232 -12.39 0.08 -17.23
CA ALA A 232 -13.09 -1.18 -17.45
C ALA A 232 -14.05 -1.54 -16.32
N GLU A 233 -13.65 -1.34 -15.05
CA GLU A 233 -14.48 -1.54 -13.87
C GLU A 233 -15.69 -0.58 -13.88
N THR A 234 -15.48 0.67 -14.30
CA THR A 234 -16.56 1.65 -14.47
C THR A 234 -17.55 1.20 -15.56
N CYS A 235 -17.04 0.74 -16.71
CA CYS A 235 -17.86 0.20 -17.79
C CYS A 235 -18.65 -1.04 -17.34
N LEU A 236 -18.00 -1.99 -16.65
CA LEU A 236 -18.64 -3.20 -16.17
C LEU A 236 -19.70 -2.91 -15.11
N ALA A 237 -19.44 -2.01 -14.17
CA ALA A 237 -20.41 -1.60 -13.16
C ALA A 237 -21.68 -1.03 -13.80
N ARG A 238 -21.54 -0.10 -14.76
CA ARG A 238 -22.67 0.46 -15.51
C ARG A 238 -23.42 -0.57 -16.35
N PHE A 239 -22.71 -1.53 -16.93
CA PHE A 239 -23.33 -2.64 -17.64
C PHE A 239 -24.16 -3.51 -16.68
N ASN A 240 -23.61 -3.82 -15.51
CA ASN A 240 -24.25 -4.67 -14.51
C ASN A 240 -25.45 -4.03 -13.82
N GLU A 241 -25.52 -2.69 -13.74
CA GLU A 241 -26.71 -1.96 -13.28
C GLU A 241 -27.95 -2.22 -14.15
N TYR A 242 -27.75 -2.59 -15.41
CA TYR A 242 -28.82 -2.86 -16.36
C TYR A 242 -29.34 -4.31 -16.30
N LEU A 243 -28.54 -5.25 -15.78
CA LEU A 243 -28.92 -6.65 -15.74
C LEU A 243 -30.07 -6.87 -14.73
N PRO A 244 -31.11 -7.64 -15.08
CA PRO A 244 -32.17 -8.02 -14.14
C PRO A 244 -31.60 -8.64 -12.86
N ALA A 245 -32.33 -8.55 -11.74
CA ALA A 245 -31.91 -9.01 -10.41
C ALA A 245 -31.56 -10.51 -10.29
N HIS A 246 -31.62 -11.29 -11.37
CA HIS A 246 -31.09 -12.65 -11.45
C HIS A 246 -29.55 -12.61 -11.56
N ARG A 247 -28.90 -12.24 -10.46
CA ARG A 247 -27.44 -12.32 -10.27
C ARG A 247 -26.93 -13.74 -10.05
N ASP A 248 -27.80 -14.74 -10.14
CA ASP A 248 -27.41 -16.13 -9.97
C ASP A 248 -26.47 -16.51 -11.12
N SER A 249 -25.39 -17.22 -10.80
CA SER A 249 -24.34 -17.64 -11.74
C SER A 249 -24.83 -18.76 -12.69
N SER A 250 -26.02 -18.59 -13.26
CA SER A 250 -26.65 -19.50 -14.20
C SER A 250 -26.64 -18.90 -15.60
N TRP A 251 -26.52 -19.78 -16.59
CA TRP A 251 -26.68 -19.41 -17.98
C TRP A 251 -28.13 -19.00 -18.25
N VAL A 252 -28.31 -17.88 -18.95
CA VAL A 252 -29.62 -17.30 -19.30
C VAL A 252 -29.82 -17.37 -20.80
N SER A 253 -31.05 -17.58 -21.27
CA SER A 253 -31.36 -17.63 -22.71
C SER A 253 -31.02 -16.31 -23.41
N TRP A 254 -30.30 -16.42 -24.52
CA TRP A 254 -30.01 -15.31 -25.44
C TRP A 254 -31.18 -15.12 -26.40
N THR A 255 -31.73 -13.90 -26.44
CA THR A 255 -32.83 -13.53 -27.35
C THR A 255 -32.47 -12.27 -28.13
N PRO A 256 -33.09 -12.01 -29.30
CA PRO A 256 -32.87 -10.76 -30.03
C PRO A 256 -33.12 -9.52 -29.16
N THR A 257 -34.13 -9.55 -28.29
CA THR A 257 -34.43 -8.45 -27.36
C THR A 257 -33.30 -8.22 -26.34
N VAL A 258 -32.67 -9.29 -25.84
CA VAL A 258 -31.50 -9.17 -24.95
C VAL A 258 -30.30 -8.61 -25.70
N GLN A 259 -30.09 -9.05 -26.95
CA GLN A 259 -29.02 -8.54 -27.81
C GLN A 259 -29.17 -7.03 -28.05
N ASP A 260 -30.35 -6.57 -28.49
CA ASP A 260 -30.61 -5.16 -28.76
C ASP A 260 -30.39 -4.32 -27.49
N ALA A 261 -30.92 -4.79 -26.36
CA ALA A 261 -30.75 -4.17 -25.06
C ALA A 261 -29.28 -4.03 -24.63
N PHE A 262 -28.47 -5.07 -24.84
CA PHE A 262 -27.04 -5.04 -24.53
C PHE A 262 -26.29 -4.09 -25.45
N MET A 263 -26.58 -4.09 -26.75
CA MET A 263 -25.96 -3.18 -27.71
C MET A 263 -26.32 -1.71 -27.42
N ASP A 264 -27.57 -1.43 -27.08
CA ASP A 264 -28.00 -0.09 -26.64
C ASP A 264 -27.26 0.35 -25.37
N LYS A 265 -27.05 -0.58 -24.43
CA LYS A 265 -26.30 -0.28 -23.21
C LYS A 265 -24.81 -0.04 -23.49
N LEU A 266 -24.19 -0.83 -24.36
CA LEU A 266 -22.81 -0.61 -24.80
C LEU A 266 -22.67 0.72 -25.54
N ARG A 267 -23.65 1.12 -26.34
CA ARG A 267 -23.69 2.46 -26.97
C ARG A 267 -23.70 3.57 -25.93
N GLN A 268 -24.54 3.45 -24.89
CA GLN A 268 -24.59 4.44 -23.81
C GLN A 268 -23.25 4.52 -23.06
N ILE A 269 -22.70 3.37 -22.65
CA ILE A 269 -21.41 3.32 -21.94
C ILE A 269 -20.30 3.88 -22.84
N GLY A 270 -20.30 3.53 -24.12
CA GLY A 270 -19.36 4.05 -25.11
C GLY A 270 -19.43 5.57 -25.22
N GLY A 271 -20.64 6.12 -25.34
CA GLY A 271 -20.85 7.58 -25.37
C GLY A 271 -20.31 8.28 -24.12
N ASP A 272 -20.62 7.75 -22.93
CA ASP A 272 -20.22 8.38 -21.67
C ASP A 272 -18.71 8.27 -21.39
N CYS A 273 -18.07 7.17 -21.80
CA CYS A 273 -16.65 6.91 -21.59
C CYS A 273 -15.78 7.31 -22.79
N GLY A 274 -16.40 7.83 -23.86
CA GLY A 274 -15.69 8.19 -25.09
C GLY A 274 -15.11 7.02 -25.87
N LEU A 275 -15.69 5.83 -25.72
CA LEU A 275 -15.30 4.58 -26.36
C LEU A 275 -16.24 4.24 -27.52
N THR A 276 -15.72 3.65 -28.59
CA THR A 276 -16.54 3.13 -29.69
C THR A 276 -17.17 1.78 -29.33
N TRP A 277 -18.34 1.49 -29.88
CA TRP A 277 -19.10 0.25 -29.61
C TRP A 277 -19.49 -0.49 -30.90
N GLU A 278 -19.37 0.16 -32.07
CA GLU A 278 -19.47 -0.47 -33.39
C GLU A 278 -18.10 -0.47 -34.05
N ASP A 279 -17.88 -1.49 -34.88
CA ASP A 279 -16.77 -1.48 -35.81
C ASP A 279 -17.03 -0.40 -36.87
N GLY A 280 -16.01 0.35 -37.24
CA GLY A 280 -16.12 1.48 -38.15
C GLY A 280 -15.00 1.50 -39.19
N GLU A 281 -15.27 2.11 -40.33
CA GLU A 281 -14.20 2.48 -41.26
C GLU A 281 -13.72 3.90 -40.91
N SER A 282 -12.42 4.07 -40.73
CA SER A 282 -11.78 5.35 -40.51
C SER A 282 -10.81 5.65 -41.65
N LEU A 283 -10.85 6.85 -42.19
CA LEU A 283 -9.89 7.29 -43.20
C LEU A 283 -8.63 7.79 -42.48
N ASP A 284 -7.51 7.12 -42.71
CA ASP A 284 -6.20 7.57 -42.26
C ASP A 284 -5.84 8.86 -43.01
N ALA A 285 -5.68 9.95 -42.28
CA ALA A 285 -5.49 11.28 -42.84
C ALA A 285 -4.17 11.43 -43.62
N ASP A 286 -3.12 10.70 -43.21
CA ASP A 286 -1.77 10.82 -43.76
C ASP A 286 -1.60 9.92 -45.00
N THR A 287 -2.25 8.76 -45.02
CA THR A 287 -2.15 7.78 -46.12
C THR A 287 -3.33 7.80 -47.07
N GLN A 288 -4.42 8.49 -46.72
CA GLN A 288 -5.70 8.47 -47.44
C GLN A 288 -6.22 7.04 -47.64
N THR A 289 -5.95 6.13 -46.69
CA THR A 289 -6.41 4.74 -46.72
C THR A 289 -7.51 4.49 -45.70
N TRP A 290 -8.54 3.77 -46.11
CA TRP A 290 -9.58 3.31 -45.19
C TRP A 290 -9.03 2.18 -44.34
N ARG A 291 -9.05 2.36 -43.02
CA ARG A 291 -8.71 1.36 -42.02
C ARG A 291 -9.98 0.95 -41.27
N HIS A 292 -10.23 -0.35 -41.23
CA HIS A 292 -11.24 -0.92 -40.34
C HIS A 292 -10.74 -0.79 -38.90
N ARG A 293 -11.54 -0.15 -38.05
CA ARG A 293 -11.31 0.00 -36.62
C ARG A 293 -12.36 -0.83 -35.89
N GLU A 294 -11.90 -1.80 -35.11
CA GLU A 294 -12.79 -2.60 -34.26
C GLU A 294 -13.29 -1.78 -33.07
N SER A 295 -14.50 -2.10 -32.61
CA SER A 295 -15.14 -1.51 -31.43
C SER A 295 -14.28 -1.59 -30.16
N ASP A 296 -14.13 -0.47 -29.46
CA ASP A 296 -13.44 -0.40 -28.17
C ASP A 296 -14.17 -1.22 -27.08
N LEU A 297 -15.50 -1.38 -27.21
CA LEU A 297 -16.34 -2.17 -26.31
C LEU A 297 -16.93 -3.39 -27.02
N ARG A 298 -16.29 -4.55 -26.86
CA ARG A 298 -16.79 -5.80 -27.44
C ARG A 298 -17.75 -6.52 -26.50
N LEU A 299 -18.89 -6.96 -27.01
CA LEU A 299 -19.91 -7.68 -26.24
C LEU A 299 -19.36 -8.92 -25.49
N ARG A 300 -18.47 -9.70 -26.12
CA ARG A 300 -17.82 -10.89 -25.53
C ARG A 300 -16.98 -10.60 -24.28
N SER A 301 -16.57 -9.35 -24.10
CA SER A 301 -15.82 -8.88 -22.93
C SER A 301 -16.73 -8.63 -21.72
N PHE A 302 -18.04 -8.47 -21.95
CA PHE A 302 -19.06 -8.30 -20.92
C PHE A 302 -19.81 -9.59 -20.61
N VAL A 303 -20.03 -10.45 -21.60
CA VAL A 303 -20.75 -11.73 -21.45
C VAL A 303 -20.01 -12.88 -22.10
N ARG A 304 -20.12 -14.08 -21.51
CA ARG A 304 -19.82 -15.34 -22.21
C ARG A 304 -21.06 -15.76 -22.97
N LEU A 305 -20.89 -16.18 -24.21
CA LEU A 305 -21.94 -16.78 -25.03
C LEU A 305 -21.66 -18.27 -25.18
N GLN A 306 -22.69 -19.09 -25.08
CA GLN A 306 -22.61 -20.53 -25.32
C GLN A 306 -23.77 -20.94 -26.21
N GLN A 307 -23.44 -21.58 -27.33
CA GLN A 307 -24.41 -22.20 -28.22
C GLN A 307 -24.52 -23.68 -27.85
N LEU A 308 -25.73 -24.12 -27.50
CA LEU A 308 -26.08 -25.51 -27.27
C LEU A 308 -27.25 -25.85 -28.21
N ASP A 309 -26.99 -26.69 -29.20
CA ASP A 309 -27.92 -26.99 -30.30
C ASP A 309 -28.39 -25.68 -31.01
N ASP A 310 -29.71 -25.46 -31.10
CA ASP A 310 -30.32 -24.26 -31.68
C ASP A 310 -30.52 -23.11 -30.65
N ALA A 311 -30.16 -23.31 -29.37
CA ALA A 311 -30.34 -22.32 -28.32
C ALA A 311 -29.01 -21.65 -27.96
N CYS A 312 -28.98 -20.32 -28.05
CA CYS A 312 -27.88 -19.52 -27.52
C CYS A 312 -28.20 -19.12 -26.07
N THR A 313 -27.21 -19.19 -25.20
CA THR A 313 -27.29 -18.75 -23.80
C THR A 313 -26.12 -17.83 -23.49
N TYR A 314 -26.27 -17.00 -22.47
CA TYR A 314 -25.22 -16.10 -22.02
C TYR A 314 -25.02 -16.14 -20.51
N LEU A 315 -23.82 -15.74 -20.09
CA LEU A 315 -23.45 -15.56 -18.68
C LEU A 315 -22.71 -14.22 -18.54
N PRO A 316 -23.22 -13.26 -17.75
CA PRO A 316 -22.51 -12.02 -17.45
C PRO A 316 -21.16 -12.28 -16.77
N ARG A 317 -20.13 -11.56 -17.18
CA ARG A 317 -18.83 -11.61 -16.53
C ARG A 317 -18.81 -10.72 -15.30
N THR A 318 -18.07 -11.14 -14.29
CA THR A 318 -17.88 -10.38 -13.05
C THR A 318 -16.50 -9.73 -12.96
N ASP A 319 -15.66 -9.94 -13.96
CA ASP A 319 -14.27 -9.50 -14.02
C ASP A 319 -14.08 -8.57 -15.23
N ALA A 320 -13.47 -7.41 -14.99
CA ALA A 320 -13.30 -6.35 -15.99
C ALA A 320 -12.07 -6.51 -16.89
N SER A 321 -11.27 -7.57 -16.72
CA SER A 321 -9.95 -7.69 -17.37
C SER A 321 -10.00 -7.80 -18.89
N LEU A 322 -11.04 -8.41 -19.47
CA LEU A 322 -11.21 -8.44 -20.93
C LEU A 322 -11.61 -7.07 -21.49
N ILE A 323 -12.42 -6.30 -20.75
CA ILE A 323 -12.76 -4.93 -21.12
C ILE A 323 -11.49 -4.05 -21.03
N ALA A 324 -10.67 -4.25 -19.99
CA ALA A 324 -9.39 -3.57 -19.84
C ALA A 324 -8.43 -3.91 -20.99
N LEU A 325 -8.45 -5.16 -21.48
CA LEU A 325 -7.69 -5.58 -22.65
C LEU A 325 -8.12 -4.85 -23.93
N ASP A 326 -9.44 -4.72 -24.15
CA ASP A 326 -9.96 -3.96 -25.29
C ASP A 326 -9.57 -2.48 -25.18
N ILE A 327 -9.66 -1.87 -23.99
CA ILE A 327 -9.21 -0.49 -23.75
C ILE A 327 -7.71 -0.34 -24.01
N LEU A 328 -6.87 -1.31 -23.59
CA LEU A 328 -5.43 -1.27 -23.87
C LEU A 328 -5.12 -1.40 -25.36
N ARG A 329 -5.91 -2.16 -26.12
CA ARG A 329 -5.83 -2.16 -27.59
C ARG A 329 -6.11 -0.75 -28.12
N THR A 330 -7.20 -0.13 -27.68
CA THR A 330 -7.53 1.25 -28.06
C THR A 330 -6.41 2.23 -27.69
N MET A 331 -5.82 2.09 -26.49
CA MET A 331 -4.67 2.90 -26.09
C MET A 331 -3.45 2.68 -27.00
N ALA A 332 -3.21 1.46 -27.47
CA ALA A 332 -2.14 1.16 -28.41
C ALA A 332 -2.41 1.79 -29.80
N GLU A 333 -3.63 1.65 -30.32
CA GLU A 333 -4.07 2.26 -31.59
C GLU A 333 -3.94 3.79 -31.55
N LEU A 334 -4.29 4.39 -30.42
CA LEU A 334 -4.16 5.82 -30.17
C LEU A 334 -2.74 6.26 -29.82
N ARG A 335 -1.74 5.35 -29.81
CA ARG A 335 -0.33 5.63 -29.46
C ARG A 335 -0.15 6.22 -28.06
N LEU A 336 -1.03 5.85 -27.11
CA LEU A 336 -0.92 6.20 -25.69
C LEU A 336 0.03 5.26 -24.92
N LEU A 337 0.40 4.12 -25.53
CA LEU A 337 1.39 3.20 -24.98
C LEU A 337 2.78 3.47 -25.58
N ARG A 338 3.82 3.36 -24.73
CA ARG A 338 5.22 3.51 -25.18
C ARG A 338 5.62 2.40 -26.16
N ALA A 339 6.55 2.73 -27.07
CA ALA A 339 7.19 1.73 -27.92
C ALA A 339 7.82 0.60 -27.05
N GLY A 340 7.59 -0.65 -27.43
CA GLY A 340 8.03 -1.83 -26.66
C GLY A 340 7.14 -2.18 -25.45
N ASN A 341 6.16 -1.35 -25.10
CA ASN A 341 5.20 -1.64 -24.03
C ASN A 341 4.05 -2.52 -24.55
N GLN A 342 4.37 -3.79 -24.83
CA GLN A 342 3.45 -4.76 -25.44
C GLN A 342 3.27 -6.00 -24.54
N PRO A 343 2.19 -6.79 -24.74
CA PRO A 343 1.98 -8.04 -24.04
C PRO A 343 3.12 -9.00 -24.31
N ARG A 344 3.57 -9.65 -23.24
CA ARG A 344 4.61 -10.66 -23.35
C ARG A 344 3.98 -12.04 -23.51
N ASN A 345 4.43 -12.79 -24.51
CA ASN A 345 4.12 -14.21 -24.65
C ASN A 345 4.96 -15.01 -23.62
N TYR A 346 4.28 -15.75 -22.76
CA TYR A 346 4.88 -16.58 -21.73
C TYR A 346 4.96 -18.05 -22.12
N GLY A 347 4.59 -18.44 -23.34
CA GLY A 347 4.71 -19.79 -23.85
C GLY A 347 3.41 -20.29 -24.45
N GLU A 348 3.54 -21.33 -25.27
CA GLU A 348 2.49 -21.84 -26.14
C GLU A 348 2.36 -23.35 -26.00
N TRP A 349 1.16 -23.86 -26.28
CA TRP A 349 0.85 -25.29 -26.28
C TRP A 349 -0.18 -25.63 -27.35
N ILE A 350 -0.33 -26.92 -27.62
CA ILE A 350 -1.36 -27.45 -28.51
C ILE A 350 -2.41 -28.15 -27.65
N GLU A 351 -3.67 -27.79 -27.83
CA GLU A 351 -4.82 -28.43 -27.21
C GLU A 351 -5.14 -29.78 -27.88
N ALA A 352 -5.96 -30.61 -27.24
CA ALA A 352 -6.24 -31.97 -27.71
C ALA A 352 -6.97 -32.03 -29.07
N ASP A 353 -7.70 -30.96 -29.41
CA ASP A 353 -8.39 -30.77 -30.69
C ASP A 353 -7.49 -30.20 -31.80
N GLY A 354 -6.20 -29.94 -31.51
CA GLY A 354 -5.25 -29.34 -32.44
C GLY A 354 -5.23 -27.81 -32.42
N THR A 355 -6.04 -27.16 -31.59
CA THR A 355 -6.03 -25.70 -31.40
C THR A 355 -4.71 -25.27 -30.76
N ARG A 356 -4.06 -24.23 -31.30
CA ARG A 356 -2.84 -23.67 -30.71
C ARG A 356 -3.25 -22.62 -29.68
N ALA A 357 -2.67 -22.66 -28.49
CA ALA A 357 -2.96 -21.73 -27.42
C ALA A 357 -1.66 -21.10 -26.87
N ALA A 358 -1.76 -19.86 -26.37
CA ALA A 358 -0.63 -19.14 -25.82
C ALA A 358 -1.03 -18.27 -24.62
N LEU A 359 -0.16 -18.22 -23.61
CA LEU A 359 -0.36 -17.43 -22.40
C LEU A 359 0.28 -16.06 -22.57
N PHE A 360 -0.49 -15.01 -22.37
CA PHE A 360 -0.01 -13.62 -22.40
C PHE A 360 -0.21 -12.95 -21.05
N ALA A 361 0.68 -12.01 -20.74
CA ALA A 361 0.46 -11.07 -19.64
C ALA A 361 0.98 -9.67 -19.99
N TYR A 362 0.33 -8.66 -19.41
CA TYR A 362 0.68 -7.26 -19.51
C TYR A 362 0.28 -6.55 -18.22
N GLY A 363 1.28 -5.97 -17.52
CA GLY A 363 1.04 -5.37 -16.20
C GLY A 363 0.40 -6.36 -15.24
N GLN A 364 -0.82 -6.09 -14.80
CA GLN A 364 -1.63 -6.96 -13.93
C GLN A 364 -2.63 -7.87 -14.65
N LEU A 365 -2.69 -7.82 -15.97
CA LEU A 365 -3.61 -8.59 -16.78
C LEU A 365 -2.94 -9.84 -17.34
N ALA A 366 -3.70 -10.92 -17.47
CA ALA A 366 -3.28 -12.13 -18.16
C ALA A 366 -4.45 -12.85 -18.83
N TRP A 367 -4.18 -13.42 -20.00
CA TRP A 367 -5.17 -14.09 -20.83
C TRP A 367 -4.55 -15.21 -21.64
N VAL A 368 -5.40 -16.07 -22.17
CA VAL A 368 -5.04 -17.13 -23.10
C VAL A 368 -5.62 -16.77 -24.46
N ALA A 369 -4.77 -16.82 -25.47
CA ALA A 369 -5.14 -16.60 -26.86
C ALA A 369 -5.14 -17.95 -27.59
N ARG A 370 -6.21 -18.29 -28.32
CA ARG A 370 -6.40 -19.55 -29.04
C ARG A 370 -6.62 -19.32 -30.53
N ALA A 371 -5.92 -20.05 -31.37
CA ALA A 371 -5.99 -19.91 -32.82
C ALA A 371 -5.91 -21.28 -33.52
N GLU A 372 -6.38 -21.34 -34.76
CA GLU A 372 -6.20 -22.52 -35.62
C GLU A 372 -4.71 -22.82 -35.83
N THR A 373 -4.36 -24.09 -36.04
CA THR A 373 -2.98 -24.62 -35.93
C THR A 373 -1.96 -23.96 -36.88
N SER A 374 -2.42 -23.36 -37.98
CA SER A 374 -1.58 -22.67 -38.97
C SER A 374 -1.31 -21.19 -38.63
N ALA A 375 -2.03 -20.60 -37.68
CA ALA A 375 -1.90 -19.19 -37.33
C ALA A 375 -0.66 -18.94 -36.46
N ALA A 376 0.12 -17.92 -36.80
CA ALA A 376 1.21 -17.43 -35.98
C ALA A 376 0.70 -16.40 -34.97
N PHE A 377 1.10 -16.54 -33.71
CA PHE A 377 0.94 -15.50 -32.69
C PHE A 377 1.95 -14.36 -32.94
N ALA A 378 1.70 -13.53 -33.96
CA ALA A 378 2.53 -12.38 -34.28
C ALA A 378 2.26 -11.21 -33.32
N ALA A 379 3.31 -10.52 -32.89
CA ALA A 379 3.20 -9.30 -32.09
C ALA A 379 2.91 -8.08 -32.99
N PRO A 380 2.13 -7.08 -32.51
CA PRO A 380 1.43 -7.03 -31.24
C PRO A 380 0.08 -7.75 -31.28
N LEU A 381 -0.15 -8.66 -30.33
CA LEU A 381 -1.34 -9.52 -30.33
C LEU A 381 -2.65 -8.82 -29.96
N TRP A 382 -2.60 -7.54 -29.56
CA TRP A 382 -3.81 -6.74 -29.33
C TRP A 382 -4.75 -6.77 -30.53
N ASN A 383 -4.20 -6.90 -31.74
CA ASN A 383 -4.91 -6.74 -33.02
C ASN A 383 -5.15 -8.07 -33.75
N ALA A 384 -4.97 -9.21 -33.07
CA ALA A 384 -5.16 -10.51 -33.69
C ALA A 384 -6.66 -10.83 -33.82
N THR A 385 -7.25 -10.51 -34.97
CA THR A 385 -8.69 -10.69 -35.24
C THR A 385 -9.11 -12.15 -35.39
N ALA A 386 -8.16 -13.05 -35.71
CA ALA A 386 -8.37 -14.48 -35.91
C ALA A 386 -8.08 -15.33 -34.66
N VAL A 387 -8.11 -14.73 -33.47
CA VAL A 387 -7.73 -15.38 -32.21
C VAL A 387 -8.83 -15.22 -31.17
N ASP A 388 -9.24 -16.33 -30.57
CA ASP A 388 -10.16 -16.33 -29.43
C ASP A 388 -9.37 -15.99 -28.15
N ILE A 389 -9.84 -14.99 -27.40
CA ILE A 389 -9.16 -14.50 -26.21
C ILE A 389 -10.06 -14.71 -25.00
N GLU A 390 -9.53 -15.44 -24.02
CA GLU A 390 -10.21 -15.71 -22.76
C GLU A 390 -9.31 -15.48 -21.54
N LEU A 391 -9.94 -15.26 -20.39
CA LEU A 391 -9.22 -15.12 -19.12
C LEU A 391 -8.55 -16.43 -18.74
N ALA A 392 -7.31 -16.35 -18.27
CA ALA A 392 -6.56 -17.54 -17.87
C ALA A 392 -7.25 -18.28 -16.71
N THR A 393 -7.44 -19.59 -16.88
CA THR A 393 -7.99 -20.48 -15.84
C THR A 393 -6.90 -21.41 -15.29
N LEU A 394 -7.14 -22.05 -14.14
CA LEU A 394 -6.19 -23.03 -13.61
C LEU A 394 -5.93 -24.20 -14.58
N PRO A 395 -6.94 -24.80 -15.25
CA PRO A 395 -6.69 -25.77 -16.31
C PRO A 395 -5.73 -25.27 -17.40
N ASP A 396 -5.85 -24.00 -17.81
CA ASP A 396 -4.94 -23.42 -18.79
C ASP A 396 -3.51 -23.32 -18.24
N LEU A 397 -3.34 -22.87 -16.99
CA LEU A 397 -2.02 -22.80 -16.37
C LEU A 397 -1.38 -24.18 -16.19
N MET A 398 -2.17 -25.20 -15.92
CA MET A 398 -1.68 -26.59 -15.82
C MET A 398 -1.22 -27.10 -17.19
N ARG A 399 -1.97 -26.84 -18.26
CA ARG A 399 -1.56 -27.17 -19.64
C ARG A 399 -0.32 -26.40 -20.06
N TRP A 400 -0.28 -25.10 -19.77
CA TRP A 400 0.89 -24.26 -20.00
C TRP A 400 2.13 -24.83 -19.29
N ARG A 401 2.01 -25.24 -18.03
CA ARG A 401 3.12 -25.85 -17.28
C ARG A 401 3.58 -27.15 -17.93
N ASP A 402 2.65 -28.04 -18.28
CA ASP A 402 2.97 -29.37 -18.79
C ASP A 402 3.59 -29.33 -20.19
N ALA A 403 3.33 -28.28 -20.98
CA ALA A 403 3.92 -28.07 -22.30
C ALA A 403 5.33 -27.48 -22.28
N ARG A 404 5.81 -26.98 -21.14
CA ARG A 404 7.13 -26.34 -21.04
C ARG A 404 8.25 -27.35 -20.82
N LEU A 405 9.36 -27.11 -21.51
CA LEU A 405 10.61 -27.87 -21.38
C LEU A 405 11.62 -27.20 -20.43
N ASP A 406 11.36 -25.98 -19.97
CA ASP A 406 12.27 -25.27 -19.06
C ASP A 406 11.91 -25.50 -17.59
N ASP A 407 12.90 -25.25 -16.70
CA ASP A 407 12.77 -25.48 -15.25
C ASP A 407 11.83 -24.46 -14.56
N SER A 408 11.34 -23.44 -15.29
CA SER A 408 10.47 -22.38 -14.75
C SER A 408 9.01 -22.84 -14.68
N HIS A 409 8.67 -23.57 -13.62
CA HIS A 409 7.32 -24.09 -13.40
C HIS A 409 6.35 -23.11 -12.73
N LEU A 410 6.73 -21.83 -12.53
CA LEU A 410 5.87 -20.80 -11.91
C LEU A 410 5.21 -19.93 -12.99
N PRO A 411 3.87 -19.91 -13.08
CA PRO A 411 3.17 -19.00 -13.99
C PRO A 411 3.42 -17.54 -13.60
N PRO A 412 3.35 -16.60 -14.56
CA PRO A 412 3.45 -15.18 -14.25
C PRO A 412 2.35 -14.78 -13.26
N ARG A 413 2.71 -13.91 -12.30
CA ARG A 413 1.82 -13.51 -11.20
C ARG A 413 0.44 -13.01 -11.66
N PRO A 414 0.31 -12.16 -12.71
CA PRO A 414 -0.99 -11.79 -13.26
C PRO A 414 -1.87 -12.99 -13.65
N ALA A 415 -1.28 -14.03 -14.25
CA ALA A 415 -2.00 -15.22 -14.66
C ALA A 415 -2.47 -16.05 -13.47
N LEU A 416 -1.67 -16.15 -12.41
CA LEU A 416 -2.08 -16.78 -11.16
C LEU A 416 -3.27 -16.04 -10.54
N THR A 417 -3.17 -14.72 -10.42
CA THR A 417 -4.25 -13.89 -9.88
C THR A 417 -5.53 -14.05 -10.70
N GLN A 418 -5.43 -14.04 -12.03
CA GLN A 418 -6.57 -14.22 -12.92
C GLN A 418 -7.18 -15.63 -12.77
N ALA A 419 -6.36 -16.67 -12.72
CA ALA A 419 -6.82 -18.04 -12.56
C ALA A 419 -7.54 -18.26 -11.22
N ILE A 420 -7.08 -17.63 -10.13
CA ILE A 420 -7.75 -17.67 -8.82
C ILE A 420 -9.18 -17.11 -8.91
N VAL A 421 -9.37 -16.02 -9.66
CA VAL A 421 -10.69 -15.38 -9.82
C VAL A 421 -11.60 -16.18 -10.75
N ASN A 422 -11.07 -16.73 -11.84
CA ASN A 422 -11.89 -17.28 -12.93
C ASN A 422 -12.08 -18.80 -12.88
N THR A 423 -11.41 -19.50 -11.99
CA THR A 423 -11.59 -20.94 -11.79
C THR A 423 -12.61 -21.20 -10.68
N ASP A 424 -13.46 -22.21 -10.86
CA ASP A 424 -14.34 -22.69 -9.79
C ASP A 424 -13.54 -23.28 -8.62
N THR A 425 -14.13 -23.24 -7.43
CA THR A 425 -13.47 -23.66 -6.19
C THR A 425 -13.08 -25.14 -6.18
N ALA A 426 -13.83 -26.01 -6.86
CA ALA A 426 -13.52 -27.43 -6.94
C ALA A 426 -12.23 -27.69 -7.73
N HIS A 427 -12.03 -27.01 -8.86
CA HIS A 427 -10.77 -27.08 -9.60
C HIS A 427 -9.65 -26.32 -8.88
N LEU A 428 -9.92 -25.18 -8.23
CA LEU A 428 -8.90 -24.42 -7.49
C LEU A 428 -8.17 -25.26 -6.44
N ALA A 429 -8.83 -26.21 -5.79
CA ALA A 429 -8.20 -27.12 -4.83
C ALA A 429 -7.06 -27.97 -5.44
N ARG A 430 -6.96 -28.05 -6.77
CA ARG A 430 -5.86 -28.74 -7.49
C ARG A 430 -4.64 -27.83 -7.76
N MET A 431 -4.71 -26.55 -7.38
CA MET A 431 -3.62 -25.60 -7.62
C MET A 431 -2.35 -26.05 -6.88
N PRO A 432 -1.17 -26.09 -7.54
CA PRO A 432 0.07 -26.41 -6.86
C PRO A 432 0.38 -25.44 -5.73
N ILE A 433 0.63 -25.93 -4.51
CA ILE A 433 0.91 -25.06 -3.34
C ILE A 433 2.07 -24.08 -3.55
N ARG A 434 3.08 -24.44 -4.36
CA ARG A 434 4.21 -23.55 -4.67
C ARG A 434 3.80 -22.32 -5.49
N TRP A 435 2.68 -22.38 -6.20
CA TRP A 435 2.12 -21.23 -6.92
C TRP A 435 1.45 -20.23 -5.97
N VAL A 436 1.07 -20.68 -4.77
CA VAL A 436 0.35 -19.90 -3.75
C VAL A 436 1.31 -19.42 -2.66
N ASN A 437 2.59 -19.28 -2.97
CA ASN A 437 3.62 -18.89 -2.01
C ASN A 437 3.84 -17.36 -1.97
N ASP A 438 3.04 -16.57 -2.69
CA ASP A 438 3.00 -15.11 -2.56
C ASP A 438 1.85 -14.67 -1.65
N PRO A 439 2.08 -13.82 -0.62
CA PRO A 439 1.03 -13.46 0.33
C PRO A 439 -0.24 -12.91 -0.32
N ASP A 440 -0.13 -12.12 -1.38
CA ASP A 440 -1.29 -11.50 -2.03
C ASP A 440 -2.06 -12.53 -2.87
N CYS A 441 -1.35 -13.44 -3.55
CA CYS A 441 -1.97 -14.58 -4.23
C CYS A 441 -2.60 -15.57 -3.22
N ALA A 442 -1.90 -15.83 -2.11
CA ALA A 442 -2.34 -16.73 -1.05
C ALA A 442 -3.61 -16.22 -0.39
N GLU A 443 -3.64 -14.95 -0.02
CA GLU A 443 -4.81 -14.33 0.59
C GLU A 443 -6.07 -14.53 -0.27
N ARG A 444 -5.99 -14.17 -1.55
CA ARG A 444 -7.11 -14.31 -2.50
C ARG A 444 -7.52 -15.78 -2.67
N PHE A 445 -6.54 -16.67 -2.87
CA PHE A 445 -6.79 -18.09 -3.07
C PHE A 445 -7.44 -18.75 -1.86
N LEU A 446 -6.88 -18.54 -0.67
CA LEU A 446 -7.35 -19.16 0.58
C LEU A 446 -8.73 -18.62 0.97
N THR A 447 -8.98 -17.32 0.76
CA THR A 447 -10.31 -16.72 0.96
C THR A 447 -11.36 -17.40 0.08
N ARG A 448 -11.03 -17.70 -1.18
CA ARG A 448 -11.95 -18.42 -2.08
C ARG A 448 -12.21 -19.87 -1.68
N LEU A 449 -11.24 -20.56 -1.10
CA LEU A 449 -11.45 -21.91 -0.58
C LEU A 449 -12.27 -21.93 0.72
N GLY A 450 -12.25 -20.84 1.47
CA GLY A 450 -12.80 -20.77 2.83
C GLY A 450 -12.01 -21.61 3.84
N GLU A 451 -12.39 -21.57 5.11
CA GLU A 451 -11.65 -22.26 6.19
C GLU A 451 -11.57 -23.78 5.98
N HIS A 452 -12.70 -24.41 5.64
CA HIS A 452 -12.75 -25.87 5.47
C HIS A 452 -11.97 -26.33 4.23
N GLY A 453 -12.14 -25.63 3.10
CA GLY A 453 -11.40 -25.94 1.87
C GLY A 453 -9.91 -25.69 2.04
N THR A 454 -9.52 -24.65 2.76
CA THR A 454 -8.12 -24.37 3.12
C THR A 454 -7.51 -25.51 3.92
N ALA A 455 -8.18 -25.97 4.98
CA ALA A 455 -7.67 -27.07 5.80
C ALA A 455 -7.45 -28.35 4.98
N GLN A 456 -8.44 -28.74 4.17
CA GLN A 456 -8.34 -29.90 3.27
C GLN A 456 -7.20 -29.75 2.25
N TYR A 457 -7.07 -28.55 1.67
CA TYR A 457 -6.06 -28.24 0.67
C TYR A 457 -4.64 -28.32 1.25
N LEU A 458 -4.42 -27.76 2.45
CA LEU A 458 -3.12 -27.82 3.13
C LEU A 458 -2.75 -29.26 3.50
N ASP A 459 -3.70 -30.05 4.01
CA ASP A 459 -3.48 -31.46 4.33
C ASP A 459 -3.12 -32.28 3.07
N ALA A 460 -3.81 -32.03 1.95
CA ALA A 460 -3.50 -32.68 0.66
C ALA A 460 -2.08 -32.34 0.16
N HIS A 461 -1.55 -31.17 0.52
CA HIS A 461 -0.22 -30.69 0.12
C HIS A 461 0.85 -30.82 1.22
N ALA A 462 0.55 -31.55 2.30
CA ALA A 462 1.40 -31.68 3.48
C ALA A 462 2.87 -32.05 3.17
N ARG A 463 3.09 -32.97 2.22
CA ARG A 463 4.45 -33.40 1.82
C ARG A 463 5.26 -32.24 1.23
N THR A 464 4.67 -31.48 0.31
CA THR A 464 5.32 -30.34 -0.35
C THR A 464 5.56 -29.22 0.65
N ILE A 465 4.58 -28.92 1.49
CA ILE A 465 4.69 -27.91 2.57
C ILE A 465 5.83 -28.26 3.53
N GLY A 466 6.04 -29.54 3.83
CA GLY A 466 7.17 -30.00 4.67
C GLY A 466 8.55 -29.61 4.11
N THR A 467 8.66 -29.42 2.80
CA THR A 467 9.91 -29.03 2.11
C THR A 467 10.12 -27.53 1.98
N PHE A 468 9.19 -26.70 2.47
CA PHE A 468 9.29 -25.25 2.35
C PHE A 468 10.49 -24.69 3.12
N THR A 469 11.21 -23.75 2.52
CA THR A 469 12.28 -22.99 3.18
C THR A 469 11.69 -22.03 4.23
N PRO A 470 12.47 -21.53 5.21
CA PRO A 470 11.96 -20.57 6.20
C PRO A 470 11.23 -19.36 5.59
N TYR A 471 11.74 -18.85 4.46
CA TYR A 471 11.12 -17.75 3.72
C TYR A 471 9.75 -18.11 3.14
N GLU A 472 9.62 -19.31 2.55
CA GLU A 472 8.34 -19.80 2.00
C GLU A 472 7.31 -20.07 3.13
N ARG A 473 7.78 -20.55 4.29
CA ARG A 473 6.92 -20.76 5.46
C ARG A 473 6.33 -19.44 5.96
N ASP A 474 7.17 -18.42 6.10
CA ASP A 474 6.74 -17.08 6.53
C ASP A 474 5.69 -16.48 5.58
N ARG A 475 5.89 -16.59 4.27
CA ARG A 475 4.93 -16.12 3.26
C ARG A 475 3.61 -16.87 3.31
N LEU A 476 3.63 -18.19 3.44
CA LEU A 476 2.40 -18.98 3.60
C LEU A 476 1.65 -18.62 4.88
N LEU A 477 2.34 -18.48 6.02
CA LEU A 477 1.73 -18.07 7.28
C LEU A 477 1.14 -16.66 7.19
N THR A 478 1.83 -15.74 6.54
CA THR A 478 1.33 -14.39 6.28
C THR A 478 0.07 -14.42 5.40
N GLY A 479 0.06 -15.25 4.36
CA GLY A 479 -1.12 -15.45 3.52
C GLY A 479 -2.32 -16.02 4.29
N LEU A 480 -2.10 -17.03 5.14
CA LEU A 480 -3.12 -17.58 6.04
C LEU A 480 -3.65 -16.53 7.00
N LEU A 481 -2.77 -15.72 7.57
CA LEU A 481 -3.15 -14.65 8.48
C LEU A 481 -4.03 -13.61 7.78
N ARG A 482 -3.61 -13.11 6.62
CA ARG A 482 -4.36 -12.12 5.84
C ARG A 482 -5.71 -12.65 5.36
N ALA A 483 -5.78 -13.92 4.99
CA ALA A 483 -7.04 -14.60 4.65
C ALA A 483 -7.93 -14.91 5.86
N ASN A 484 -7.52 -14.54 7.09
CA ASN A 484 -8.21 -14.87 8.33
C ASN A 484 -8.38 -16.39 8.58
N MET A 485 -7.47 -17.21 8.05
CA MET A 485 -7.46 -18.67 8.17
C MET A 485 -6.73 -19.13 9.44
N LEU A 486 -7.05 -18.49 10.57
CA LEU A 486 -6.20 -18.52 11.76
C LEU A 486 -6.10 -19.90 12.40
N ARG A 487 -7.14 -20.75 12.27
CA ARG A 487 -7.14 -22.11 12.82
C ARG A 487 -6.25 -23.06 12.02
N SER A 488 -5.96 -22.71 10.77
CA SER A 488 -5.09 -23.48 9.88
C SER A 488 -3.60 -23.26 10.17
N ILE A 489 -3.23 -22.17 10.86
CA ILE A 489 -1.83 -21.84 11.21
C ILE A 489 -1.19 -22.90 12.13
N PRO A 490 -1.77 -23.29 13.29
CA PRO A 490 -1.18 -24.36 14.09
C PRO A 490 -1.14 -25.69 13.34
N ALA A 491 -2.15 -25.96 12.51
CA ALA A 491 -2.24 -27.20 11.74
C ALA A 491 -1.08 -27.34 10.76
N VAL A 492 -0.76 -26.29 10.00
CA VAL A 492 0.30 -26.32 8.97
C VAL A 492 1.69 -26.46 9.58
N THR A 493 1.93 -25.86 10.74
CA THR A 493 3.24 -25.94 11.42
C THR A 493 3.63 -27.37 11.82
N ARG A 494 2.66 -28.30 11.91
CA ARG A 494 2.91 -29.72 12.18
C ARG A 494 3.71 -30.41 11.09
N HIS A 495 3.67 -29.89 9.86
CA HIS A 495 4.44 -30.43 8.74
C HIS A 495 5.91 -30.00 8.76
N TRP A 496 6.27 -28.97 9.54
CA TRP A 496 7.64 -28.47 9.63
C TRP A 496 8.40 -28.98 10.84
N SER A 497 7.70 -29.33 11.92
CA SER A 497 8.32 -29.90 13.11
C SER A 497 7.36 -30.76 13.90
N ALA A 498 7.85 -31.93 14.34
CA ALA A 498 7.16 -32.75 15.33
C ALA A 498 7.23 -32.15 16.75
N ARG A 499 8.22 -31.27 17.02
CA ARG A 499 8.44 -30.69 18.35
C ARG A 499 7.50 -29.52 18.58
N LEU A 500 6.59 -29.64 19.55
CA LEU A 500 5.62 -28.60 19.90
C LEU A 500 6.30 -27.24 20.18
N ALA A 501 7.41 -27.23 20.93
CA ALA A 501 8.14 -26.00 21.24
C ALA A 501 8.61 -25.23 19.99
N VAL A 502 9.08 -25.93 18.96
CA VAL A 502 9.50 -25.29 17.69
C VAL A 502 8.30 -24.69 16.96
N ARG A 503 7.16 -25.39 16.96
CA ARG A 503 5.93 -24.88 16.35
C ARG A 503 5.40 -23.63 17.07
N VAL A 504 5.43 -23.65 18.40
CA VAL A 504 5.08 -22.49 19.23
C VAL A 504 5.97 -21.29 18.89
N ASP A 505 7.25 -21.51 18.62
CA ASP A 505 8.20 -20.44 18.27
C ASP A 505 7.90 -19.83 16.90
N ILE A 506 7.56 -20.66 15.92
CA ILE A 506 7.15 -20.20 14.59
C ILE A 506 5.89 -19.32 14.69
N VAL A 507 4.86 -19.76 15.43
CA VAL A 507 3.63 -18.97 15.59
C VAL A 507 3.88 -17.72 16.44
N HIS A 508 4.74 -17.80 17.46
CA HIS A 508 5.17 -16.64 18.23
C HIS A 508 5.79 -15.56 17.33
N ASP A 509 6.69 -15.94 16.42
CA ASP A 509 7.38 -14.99 15.53
C ASP A 509 6.43 -14.34 14.51
N LEU A 510 5.44 -15.10 14.04
CA LEU A 510 4.33 -14.57 13.24
C LEU A 510 3.53 -13.52 14.04
N LEU A 511 3.05 -13.88 15.24
CA LEU A 511 2.28 -12.96 16.08
C LEU A 511 3.10 -11.73 16.50
N ARG A 512 4.40 -11.90 16.76
CA ARG A 512 5.30 -10.80 17.06
C ARG A 512 5.34 -9.77 15.92
N SER A 513 5.31 -10.24 14.68
CA SER A 513 5.43 -9.39 13.48
C SER A 513 4.11 -8.73 13.08
N HIS A 514 2.97 -9.31 13.45
CA HIS A 514 1.65 -8.82 13.04
C HIS A 514 0.75 -8.37 14.21
N ALA A 515 0.61 -9.18 15.25
CA ALA A 515 -0.27 -8.88 16.38
C ALA A 515 0.26 -7.77 17.29
N ILE A 516 1.58 -7.67 17.48
CA ILE A 516 2.18 -6.63 18.35
C ILE A 516 2.05 -5.21 17.77
N PRO A 517 2.32 -4.97 16.47
CA PRO A 517 1.98 -3.69 15.84
C PRO A 517 0.51 -3.31 16.00
N GLU A 518 -0.41 -4.26 15.82
CA GLU A 518 -1.85 -4.03 16.01
C GLU A 518 -2.20 -3.69 17.46
N LEU A 519 -1.64 -4.42 18.43
CA LEU A 519 -1.85 -4.11 19.86
C LEU A 519 -1.35 -2.72 20.21
N ARG A 520 -0.20 -2.31 19.67
CA ARG A 520 0.31 -0.95 19.84
C ARG A 520 -0.67 0.09 19.30
N ASN A 521 -1.19 -0.14 18.10
CA ASN A 521 -2.15 0.78 17.50
C ASN A 521 -3.45 0.83 18.30
N ALA A 522 -3.93 -0.33 18.78
CA ALA A 522 -5.11 -0.41 19.65
C ALA A 522 -4.92 0.35 20.97
N LEU A 523 -3.75 0.25 21.61
CA LEU A 523 -3.42 1.01 22.82
C LEU A 523 -3.42 2.53 22.57
N LEU A 524 -3.03 2.96 21.37
CA LEU A 524 -2.93 4.37 21.02
C LEU A 524 -4.21 4.95 20.41
N ALA A 525 -5.25 4.15 20.22
CA ALA A 525 -6.55 4.62 19.74
C ALA A 525 -7.19 5.64 20.71
N ASP A 526 -8.24 6.31 20.26
CA ASP A 526 -9.04 7.20 21.09
C ASP A 526 -9.76 6.43 22.19
N ASP A 527 -10.44 5.33 21.82
CA ASP A 527 -10.96 4.33 22.75
C ASP A 527 -10.00 3.14 22.86
N ALA A 528 -8.95 3.33 23.65
CA ALA A 528 -7.91 2.32 23.86
C ALA A 528 -8.46 1.02 24.47
N ALA A 529 -9.42 1.12 25.40
CA ALA A 529 -9.99 -0.04 26.08
C ALA A 529 -10.79 -0.92 25.10
N ALA A 530 -11.71 -0.34 24.35
CA ALA A 530 -12.50 -1.09 23.36
C ALA A 530 -11.60 -1.70 22.28
N SER A 531 -10.62 -0.93 21.78
CA SER A 531 -9.70 -1.39 20.74
C SER A 531 -8.81 -2.55 21.18
N VAL A 532 -8.27 -2.50 22.41
CA VAL A 532 -7.45 -3.59 22.97
C VAL A 532 -8.28 -4.84 23.23
N MET A 533 -9.53 -4.70 23.68
CA MET A 533 -10.42 -5.84 23.88
C MET A 533 -10.87 -6.47 22.55
N ALA A 534 -11.10 -5.66 21.51
CA ALA A 534 -11.35 -6.16 20.16
C ALA A 534 -10.14 -6.94 19.61
N TRP A 535 -8.93 -6.42 19.82
CA TRP A 535 -7.68 -7.13 19.51
C TRP A 535 -7.62 -8.47 20.24
N LEU A 536 -7.82 -8.49 21.56
CA LEU A 536 -7.79 -9.72 22.35
C LEU A 536 -8.82 -10.74 21.85
N ALA A 537 -10.05 -10.30 21.56
CA ALA A 537 -11.13 -11.15 21.09
C ALA A 537 -10.77 -11.85 19.76
N SER A 538 -10.20 -11.12 18.80
CA SER A 538 -9.77 -11.66 17.51
C SER A 538 -8.75 -12.80 17.67
N TRP A 539 -7.68 -12.53 18.43
CA TRP A 539 -6.59 -13.49 18.62
C TRP A 539 -6.97 -14.64 19.55
N ARG A 540 -7.92 -14.45 20.47
CA ARG A 540 -8.44 -15.52 21.32
C ARG A 540 -9.41 -16.43 20.57
N ALA A 541 -10.32 -15.88 19.75
CA ALA A 541 -11.27 -16.67 18.96
C ALA A 541 -10.58 -17.62 17.95
N SER A 542 -9.36 -17.26 17.54
CA SER A 542 -8.52 -18.09 16.69
C SER A 542 -7.87 -19.30 17.38
N GLY A 543 -7.76 -19.28 18.71
CA GLY A 543 -6.98 -20.25 19.49
C GLY A 543 -5.46 -20.04 19.40
N LEU A 544 -4.97 -19.02 18.68
CA LEU A 544 -3.53 -18.76 18.53
C LEU A 544 -2.89 -18.31 19.85
N LEU A 545 -3.58 -17.50 20.67
CA LEU A 545 -3.05 -17.10 21.99
C LEU A 545 -2.87 -18.30 22.92
N ASP A 546 -3.81 -19.24 22.91
CA ASP A 546 -3.72 -20.47 23.71
C ASP A 546 -2.56 -21.34 23.20
N PHE A 547 -2.39 -21.42 21.87
CA PHE A 547 -1.28 -22.13 21.26
C PHE A 547 0.08 -21.54 21.64
N VAL A 548 0.20 -20.20 21.68
CA VAL A 548 1.44 -19.51 22.08
C VAL A 548 1.53 -19.20 23.57
N ALA A 549 0.64 -19.74 24.42
CA ALA A 549 0.66 -19.51 25.85
C ALA A 549 2.06 -19.69 26.49
N PRO A 550 2.86 -20.73 26.13
CA PRO A 550 4.23 -20.89 26.66
C PRO A 550 5.19 -19.74 26.37
N ARG A 551 4.87 -18.88 25.40
CA ARG A 551 5.66 -17.71 24.97
C ARG A 551 4.92 -16.39 25.14
N ILE A 552 3.74 -16.36 25.77
CA ILE A 552 2.92 -15.15 25.89
C ILE A 552 3.65 -13.98 26.54
N GLY A 553 4.45 -14.24 27.58
CA GLY A 553 5.26 -13.21 28.24
C GLY A 553 6.35 -12.65 27.33
N ARG A 554 6.93 -13.47 26.44
CA ARG A 554 7.90 -13.01 25.43
C ARG A 554 7.22 -12.23 24.31
N LEU A 555 6.02 -12.65 23.91
CA LEU A 555 5.23 -11.98 22.89
C LEU A 555 4.86 -10.55 23.33
N LEU A 556 4.27 -10.39 24.52
CA LEU A 556 3.88 -9.09 25.04
C LEU A 556 5.07 -8.18 25.37
N ASN A 557 6.24 -8.76 25.66
CA ASN A 557 7.48 -8.02 25.88
C ASN A 557 8.33 -7.88 24.60
N ALA A 558 7.80 -8.25 23.43
CA ALA A 558 8.54 -8.13 22.19
C ALA A 558 8.74 -6.65 21.84
N LEU A 559 9.94 -6.33 21.35
CA LEU A 559 10.26 -4.98 20.91
C LEU A 559 9.65 -4.72 19.54
N HIS A 560 8.89 -3.63 19.44
CA HIS A 560 8.45 -3.06 18.19
C HIS A 560 8.94 -1.61 18.12
N MET A 561 9.63 -1.25 17.03
CA MET A 561 10.35 0.03 16.93
C MET A 561 11.28 0.29 18.14
N GLY A 562 11.95 -0.77 18.62
CA GLY A 562 12.91 -0.69 19.73
C GLY A 562 12.30 -0.69 21.15
N SER A 563 10.97 -0.75 21.31
CA SER A 563 10.34 -0.67 22.63
C SER A 563 9.18 -1.67 22.82
N PRO A 564 8.93 -2.15 24.06
CA PRO A 564 7.74 -2.96 24.36
C PRO A 564 6.44 -2.16 24.19
N VAL A 565 5.31 -2.85 24.06
CA VAL A 565 4.01 -2.21 23.78
C VAL A 565 3.55 -1.29 24.92
N LEU A 566 3.78 -1.68 26.18
CA LEU A 566 3.54 -0.83 27.35
C LEU A 566 4.36 0.47 27.32
N SER A 567 5.54 0.46 26.68
CA SER A 567 6.35 1.67 26.48
C SER A 567 5.60 2.72 25.66
N SER A 568 4.94 2.29 24.58
CA SER A 568 4.16 3.19 23.74
C SER A 568 2.98 3.80 24.51
N ALA A 569 2.32 3.02 25.37
CA ALA A 569 1.25 3.51 26.23
C ALA A 569 1.75 4.58 27.21
N LEU A 570 2.85 4.32 27.92
CA LEU A 570 3.46 5.24 28.87
C LEU A 570 3.99 6.52 28.20
N ARG A 571 4.65 6.39 27.04
CA ARG A 571 5.17 7.52 26.25
C ARG A 571 4.07 8.41 25.65
N SER A 572 2.83 7.92 25.55
CA SER A 572 1.71 8.73 25.08
C SER A 572 1.28 9.80 26.09
N GLY A 573 1.68 9.65 27.36
CA GLY A 573 1.32 10.53 28.46
C GLY A 573 -0.14 10.47 28.93
N ARG A 574 -0.97 9.64 28.28
CA ARG A 574 -2.39 9.45 28.61
C ARG A 574 -2.58 8.27 29.57
N ALA A 575 -3.57 8.38 30.46
CA ALA A 575 -3.97 7.29 31.37
C ALA A 575 -4.62 6.12 30.61
N ALA A 576 -5.55 6.41 29.69
CA ALA A 576 -6.36 5.39 29.01
C ALA A 576 -5.56 4.26 28.32
N PRO A 577 -4.46 4.53 27.57
CA PRO A 577 -3.61 3.46 27.03
C PRO A 577 -2.99 2.54 28.09
N VAL A 578 -2.55 3.11 29.22
CA VAL A 578 -1.94 2.36 30.31
C VAL A 578 -3.01 1.49 31.00
N GLU A 579 -4.16 2.07 31.30
CA GLU A 579 -5.32 1.35 31.85
C GLU A 579 -5.78 0.20 30.95
N ALA A 580 -5.85 0.44 29.63
CA ALA A 580 -6.19 -0.59 28.65
C ALA A 580 -5.18 -1.74 28.62
N PHE A 581 -3.87 -1.45 28.78
CA PHE A 581 -2.87 -2.50 28.90
C PHE A 581 -3.06 -3.34 30.18
N PHE A 582 -3.33 -2.71 31.32
CA PHE A 582 -3.62 -3.47 32.55
C PHE A 582 -4.93 -4.24 32.45
N MET A 583 -5.95 -3.70 31.77
CA MET A 583 -7.18 -4.43 31.46
C MET A 583 -6.88 -5.70 30.67
N LEU A 584 -6.07 -5.61 29.61
CA LEU A 584 -5.60 -6.77 28.84
C LEU A 584 -4.91 -7.80 29.75
N LEU A 585 -3.99 -7.39 30.63
CA LEU A 585 -3.32 -8.30 31.55
C LEU A 585 -4.31 -9.02 32.47
N LYS A 586 -5.28 -8.29 33.04
CA LYS A 586 -6.30 -8.87 33.92
C LYS A 586 -7.12 -9.92 33.17
N GLU A 587 -7.54 -9.64 31.93
CA GLU A 587 -8.30 -10.59 31.10
C GLU A 587 -7.48 -11.83 30.72
N LEU A 588 -6.19 -11.66 30.38
CA LEU A 588 -5.29 -12.78 30.10
C LEU A 588 -5.07 -13.66 31.35
N LEU A 589 -4.95 -13.05 32.54
CA LEU A 589 -4.71 -13.75 33.80
C LEU A 589 -5.92 -14.53 34.32
N LYS A 590 -7.13 -14.29 33.80
CA LYS A 590 -8.31 -15.14 34.09
C LYS A 590 -8.12 -16.56 33.58
N ASP A 591 -7.37 -16.73 32.50
CA ASP A 591 -7.06 -18.04 31.92
C ASP A 591 -5.93 -18.72 32.68
N ALA A 592 -6.18 -19.91 33.24
CA ALA A 592 -5.20 -20.64 34.04
C ALA A 592 -3.96 -21.07 33.25
N ASN A 593 -4.11 -21.42 31.97
CA ASN A 593 -3.01 -21.84 31.10
C ASN A 593 -2.10 -20.65 30.77
N ILE A 594 -2.69 -19.52 30.36
CA ILE A 594 -1.94 -18.28 30.11
C ILE A 594 -1.27 -17.80 31.39
N ARG A 595 -1.99 -17.81 32.52
CA ARG A 595 -1.48 -17.38 33.83
C ARG A 595 -0.23 -18.15 34.25
N ALA A 596 -0.20 -19.46 34.05
CA ALA A 596 0.96 -20.30 34.39
C ALA A 596 2.23 -19.90 33.64
N HIS A 597 2.10 -19.37 32.43
CA HIS A 597 3.24 -19.00 31.57
C HIS A 597 3.59 -17.51 31.61
N ILE A 598 2.62 -16.63 31.83
CA ILE A 598 2.87 -15.19 31.94
C ILE A 598 3.46 -14.80 33.29
N HIS A 599 3.11 -15.52 34.36
CA HIS A 599 3.57 -15.25 35.73
C HIS A 599 5.08 -14.94 35.83
N PRO A 600 6.00 -15.84 35.41
CA PRO A 600 7.43 -15.59 35.58
C PRO A 600 7.96 -14.40 34.76
N ALA A 601 7.24 -13.98 33.72
CA ALA A 601 7.62 -12.87 32.86
C ALA A 601 7.01 -11.53 33.31
N LEU A 602 6.03 -11.55 34.23
CA LEU A 602 5.21 -10.39 34.55
C LEU A 602 6.03 -9.20 35.12
N PRO A 603 6.99 -9.39 36.05
CA PRO A 603 7.84 -8.29 36.49
C PRO A 603 8.63 -7.63 35.34
N LYS A 604 9.19 -8.44 34.44
CA LYS A 604 9.92 -7.94 33.27
C LYS A 604 9.01 -7.18 32.31
N LEU A 605 7.81 -7.72 32.07
CA LEU A 605 6.80 -7.10 31.21
C LEU A 605 6.36 -5.74 31.75
N LEU A 606 6.16 -5.61 33.06
CA LEU A 606 5.74 -4.37 33.70
C LEU A 606 6.87 -3.33 33.78
N ARG A 607 8.14 -3.76 33.97
CA ARG A 607 9.30 -2.86 33.82
C ARG A 607 9.39 -2.28 32.40
N ALA A 608 8.93 -3.04 31.39
CA ALA A 608 8.88 -2.66 29.99
C ALA A 608 10.17 -1.94 29.54
N VAL A 609 11.28 -2.65 29.66
CA VAL A 609 12.61 -2.08 29.37
C VAL A 609 12.77 -1.91 27.86
N ASP A 610 13.21 -0.73 27.42
CA ASP A 610 13.47 -0.45 26.00
C ASP A 610 14.84 -0.99 25.54
N PHE A 611 15.21 -0.75 24.29
CA PHE A 611 16.48 -1.22 23.73
C PHE A 611 17.73 -0.62 24.40
N LEU A 612 17.58 0.45 25.20
CA LEU A 612 18.67 1.09 25.95
C LEU A 612 18.79 0.56 27.39
N GLY A 613 17.91 -0.36 27.81
CA GLY A 613 17.90 -0.81 29.19
C GLY A 613 17.11 0.11 30.14
N ALA A 614 16.43 1.13 29.62
CA ALA A 614 15.66 2.07 30.43
C ALA A 614 14.22 1.55 30.66
N PRO A 615 13.73 1.49 31.91
CA PRO A 615 12.34 1.17 32.19
C PRO A 615 11.38 2.19 31.59
N SER A 616 10.29 1.76 30.95
CA SER A 616 9.39 2.71 30.26
C SER A 616 8.73 3.73 31.18
N LEU A 617 8.51 3.38 32.46
CA LEU A 617 7.96 4.31 33.43
C LEU A 617 8.91 5.51 33.68
N SER A 618 10.22 5.32 33.57
CA SER A 618 11.19 6.40 33.82
C SER A 618 11.03 7.52 32.80
N PHE A 619 10.73 7.20 31.54
CA PHE A 619 10.41 8.20 30.52
C PHE A 619 9.15 8.99 30.86
N ALA A 620 8.06 8.30 31.26
CA ALA A 620 6.81 8.97 31.62
C ALA A 620 7.00 9.90 32.83
N MET A 621 7.81 9.47 33.81
CA MET A 621 8.19 10.28 34.95
C MET A 621 9.06 11.48 34.54
N ALA A 622 10.07 11.26 33.71
CA ALA A 622 10.98 12.29 33.19
C ALA A 622 10.28 13.31 32.28
N SER A 623 9.16 12.95 31.66
CA SER A 623 8.37 13.80 30.75
C SER A 623 7.15 14.44 31.43
N GLY A 624 6.99 14.26 32.74
CA GLY A 624 5.90 14.90 33.50
C GLY A 624 4.51 14.31 33.23
N HIS A 625 4.44 13.07 32.73
CA HIS A 625 3.18 12.41 32.37
C HIS A 625 2.46 11.82 33.60
N ALA A 626 2.07 12.68 34.54
CA ALA A 626 1.50 12.28 35.83
C ALA A 626 0.27 11.36 35.70
N ALA A 627 -0.61 11.59 34.71
CA ALA A 627 -1.79 10.74 34.49
C ALA A 627 -1.41 9.30 34.08
N ALA A 628 -0.43 9.13 33.19
CA ALA A 628 0.07 7.81 32.80
C ALA A 628 0.81 7.10 33.95
N VAL A 629 1.60 7.84 34.73
CA VAL A 629 2.29 7.33 35.92
C VAL A 629 1.28 6.84 36.97
N GLN A 630 0.25 7.64 37.27
CA GLN A 630 -0.80 7.27 38.19
C GLN A 630 -1.56 6.02 37.72
N ALA A 631 -1.96 5.98 36.45
CA ALA A 631 -2.61 4.82 35.85
C ALA A 631 -1.76 3.54 35.94
N TYR A 632 -0.44 3.66 35.78
CA TYR A 632 0.48 2.54 35.96
C TYR A 632 0.47 2.03 37.40
N TYR A 633 0.57 2.93 38.38
CA TYR A 633 0.52 2.59 39.80
C TYR A 633 -0.81 1.93 40.20
N ASP A 634 -1.93 2.46 39.74
CA ASP A 634 -3.25 1.87 39.98
C ASP A 634 -3.39 0.50 39.31
N GLY A 635 -2.82 0.32 38.12
CA GLY A 635 -2.70 -0.95 37.43
C GLY A 635 -1.95 -2.00 38.26
N VAL A 636 -0.75 -1.69 38.74
CA VAL A 636 0.06 -2.58 39.60
C VAL A 636 -0.66 -2.90 40.90
N SER A 637 -1.24 -1.89 41.55
CA SER A 637 -2.03 -2.06 42.77
C SER A 637 -3.22 -3.00 42.53
N GLY A 638 -3.92 -2.84 41.41
CA GLY A 638 -5.03 -3.70 41.02
C GLY A 638 -4.61 -5.15 40.75
N LEU A 639 -3.40 -5.40 40.24
CA LEU A 639 -2.88 -6.77 40.07
C LEU A 639 -2.55 -7.43 41.42
N LEU A 640 -2.00 -6.67 42.38
CA LEU A 640 -1.65 -7.19 43.71
C LEU A 640 -2.88 -7.43 44.60
N ALA A 641 -3.95 -6.68 44.39
CA ALA A 641 -5.19 -6.78 45.14
C ALA A 641 -6.07 -7.98 44.75
N GLU A 642 -5.86 -8.56 43.56
CA GLU A 642 -6.71 -9.63 43.02
C GLU A 642 -6.48 -10.97 43.76
N PRO A 643 -7.48 -11.47 44.52
CA PRO A 643 -7.33 -12.70 45.30
C PRO A 643 -7.12 -13.94 44.43
N ALA A 644 -7.62 -13.96 43.20
CA ALA A 644 -7.48 -15.10 42.30
C ALA A 644 -6.04 -15.35 41.82
N TRP A 645 -5.11 -14.40 42.03
CA TRP A 645 -3.75 -14.46 41.48
C TRP A 645 -2.67 -14.61 42.56
N THR A 646 -2.94 -15.36 43.63
CA THR A 646 -1.96 -15.65 44.70
C THR A 646 -0.63 -16.17 44.18
N ALA A 647 -0.62 -16.94 43.08
CA ALA A 647 0.60 -17.47 42.47
C ALA A 647 1.52 -16.39 41.88
N ILE A 648 0.99 -15.24 41.45
CA ILE A 648 1.79 -14.17 40.81
C ILE A 648 2.32 -13.13 41.79
N ARG A 649 1.65 -13.03 42.94
CA ARG A 649 1.90 -12.01 43.94
C ARG A 649 3.36 -11.98 44.44
N PRO A 650 4.02 -13.11 44.78
CA PRO A 650 5.40 -13.06 45.28
C PRO A 650 6.40 -12.45 44.30
N ALA A 651 6.28 -12.77 43.01
CA ALA A 651 7.18 -12.23 41.99
C ALA A 651 6.99 -10.73 41.79
N LEU A 652 5.73 -10.25 41.81
CA LEU A 652 5.43 -8.83 41.74
C LEU A 652 5.90 -8.07 42.97
N LEU A 653 5.70 -8.62 44.16
CA LEU A 653 6.15 -8.03 45.43
C LEU A 653 7.67 -7.87 45.48
N GLY A 654 8.41 -8.90 45.05
CA GLY A 654 9.87 -8.84 44.99
C GLY A 654 10.42 -7.79 44.03
N ALA A 655 9.69 -7.47 42.96
CA ALA A 655 10.08 -6.45 41.97
C ALA A 655 9.45 -5.07 42.24
N LEU A 656 8.58 -4.95 43.25
CA LEU A 656 7.78 -3.74 43.48
C LEU A 656 8.63 -2.48 43.66
N PRO A 657 9.71 -2.47 44.48
CA PRO A 657 10.57 -1.29 44.63
C PRO A 657 11.11 -0.75 43.29
N ASP A 658 11.63 -1.64 42.43
CA ASP A 658 12.25 -1.28 41.16
C ASP A 658 11.20 -0.83 40.13
N MET A 659 10.01 -1.43 40.15
CA MET A 659 8.89 -1.03 39.30
C MET A 659 8.35 0.36 39.65
N LEU A 660 8.28 0.71 40.94
CA LEU A 660 7.76 2.02 41.38
C LEU A 660 8.77 3.15 41.18
N THR A 661 10.05 2.87 41.39
CA THR A 661 11.13 3.86 41.17
C THR A 661 11.56 3.97 39.71
N ALA A 662 11.09 3.06 38.86
CA ALA A 662 11.51 2.90 37.48
C ALA A 662 13.04 2.84 37.32
N THR A 663 13.69 2.07 38.20
CA THR A 663 15.15 2.01 38.28
C THR A 663 15.74 1.14 37.16
N ALA A 664 16.66 1.72 36.39
CA ALA A 664 17.44 1.05 35.35
C ALA A 664 18.55 0.18 35.96
N GLU A 665 19.15 -0.72 35.17
CA GLU A 665 20.27 -1.55 35.65
C GLU A 665 21.52 -0.72 35.99
N THR A 666 21.64 0.47 35.41
CA THR A 666 22.72 1.43 35.68
C THR A 666 22.54 2.21 37.00
N GLY A 667 21.37 2.08 37.65
CA GLY A 667 21.02 2.82 38.87
C GLY A 667 20.17 4.06 38.62
N ASP A 668 19.99 4.49 37.38
CA ASP A 668 19.16 5.63 37.01
C ASP A 668 17.71 5.42 37.45
N SER A 669 17.14 6.39 38.16
CA SER A 669 15.76 6.33 38.64
C SER A 669 14.85 7.31 37.89
N GLY A 670 13.64 6.85 37.54
CA GLY A 670 12.58 7.73 37.03
C GLY A 670 12.19 8.83 38.02
N LEU A 671 12.27 8.57 39.33
CA LEU A 671 12.01 9.58 40.36
C LEU A 671 13.08 10.69 40.33
N ALA A 672 14.35 10.32 40.13
CA ALA A 672 15.42 11.31 40.00
C ALA A 672 15.20 12.22 38.78
N TYR A 673 14.81 11.65 37.63
CA TYR A 673 14.49 12.44 36.45
C TYR A 673 13.24 13.32 36.62
N ALA A 674 12.20 12.84 37.31
CA ALA A 674 11.03 13.67 37.63
C ALA A 674 11.40 14.88 38.49
N LEU A 675 12.30 14.71 39.45
CA LEU A 675 12.83 15.79 40.28
C LEU A 675 13.70 16.75 39.48
N ALA A 676 14.64 16.20 38.71
CA ALA A 676 15.56 16.96 37.86
C ALA A 676 14.84 17.84 36.83
N ASN A 677 13.68 17.40 36.32
CA ASN A 677 12.86 18.14 35.35
C ASN A 677 11.68 18.90 35.99
N GLY A 678 11.58 18.91 37.32
CA GLY A 678 10.60 19.72 38.05
C GLY A 678 9.15 19.24 37.97
N HIS A 679 8.91 17.94 37.77
CA HIS A 679 7.58 17.37 37.63
C HIS A 679 6.91 17.02 38.96
N ALA A 680 6.51 18.05 39.74
CA ALA A 680 5.91 17.89 41.07
C ALA A 680 4.69 16.95 41.10
N ALA A 681 3.84 16.97 40.07
CA ALA A 681 2.67 16.10 39.98
C ALA A 681 3.05 14.59 39.89
N VAL A 682 4.16 14.27 39.23
CA VAL A 682 4.70 12.89 39.18
C VAL A 682 5.26 12.48 40.54
N VAL A 683 5.99 13.38 41.21
CA VAL A 683 6.53 13.15 42.56
C VAL A 683 5.39 12.89 43.55
N LYS A 684 4.30 13.65 43.45
CA LYS A 684 3.09 13.43 44.27
C LYS A 684 2.42 12.08 43.97
N ALA A 685 2.27 11.69 42.70
CA ALA A 685 1.72 10.37 42.36
C ALA A 685 2.58 9.23 42.96
N PHE A 686 3.91 9.40 42.96
CA PHE A 686 4.83 8.47 43.63
C PHE A 686 4.64 8.47 45.16
N HIS A 687 4.46 9.64 45.78
CA HIS A 687 4.14 9.76 47.21
C HIS A 687 2.88 8.95 47.56
N ASP A 688 1.78 9.23 46.85
CA ASP A 688 0.47 8.67 47.12
C ASP A 688 0.49 7.13 47.00
N VAL A 689 1.17 6.58 45.98
CA VAL A 689 1.27 5.11 45.82
C VAL A 689 2.13 4.45 46.90
N ILE A 690 3.21 5.10 47.36
CA ILE A 690 4.07 4.55 48.41
C ILE A 690 3.31 4.48 49.74
N VAL A 691 2.60 5.54 50.11
CA VAL A 691 1.77 5.56 51.33
C VAL A 691 0.69 4.47 51.25
N LYS A 692 0.03 4.33 50.10
CA LYS A 692 -0.97 3.29 49.85
C LYS A 692 -0.41 1.89 50.07
N PHE A 693 0.78 1.56 49.54
CA PHE A 693 1.38 0.25 49.72
C PHE A 693 1.96 0.04 51.13
N LEU A 694 2.55 1.05 51.77
CA LEU A 694 2.98 0.94 53.17
C LEU A 694 1.81 0.73 54.13
N GLY A 695 0.61 1.21 53.78
CA GLY A 695 -0.62 0.95 54.53
C GLY A 695 -1.18 -0.47 54.37
N ASP A 696 -0.77 -1.22 53.34
CA ASP A 696 -1.21 -2.60 53.12
C ASP A 696 -0.23 -3.60 53.74
N ALA A 697 -0.70 -4.38 54.71
CA ALA A 697 0.11 -5.36 55.45
C ALA A 697 0.81 -6.41 54.56
N GLY A 698 0.29 -6.67 53.36
CA GLY A 698 0.87 -7.63 52.43
C GLY A 698 1.95 -7.04 51.51
N THR A 699 1.99 -5.72 51.32
CA THR A 699 3.01 -5.05 50.49
C THR A 699 4.04 -4.28 51.32
N ALA A 700 3.68 -3.78 52.51
CA ALA A 700 4.54 -2.97 53.37
C ALA A 700 5.91 -3.61 53.65
N PRO A 701 6.04 -4.92 54.00
CA PRO A 701 7.34 -5.52 54.28
C PRO A 701 8.33 -5.47 53.11
N TRP A 702 7.82 -5.42 51.87
CA TRP A 702 8.62 -5.39 50.65
C TRP A 702 9.14 -3.99 50.32
N LEU A 703 8.43 -2.96 50.80
CA LEU A 703 8.81 -1.56 50.60
C LEU A 703 9.61 -1.01 51.77
N SER A 704 9.23 -1.28 53.02
CA SER A 704 9.85 -0.68 54.20
C SER A 704 11.37 -0.87 54.25
N ALA A 705 11.86 -2.06 53.91
CA ALA A 705 13.29 -2.36 53.89
C ALA A 705 14.07 -1.67 52.75
N ARG A 706 13.38 -1.27 51.68
CA ARG A 706 13.98 -0.68 50.46
C ARG A 706 13.67 0.80 50.32
N LEU A 707 12.80 1.34 51.18
CA LEU A 707 12.33 2.72 51.11
C LEU A 707 13.47 3.75 51.15
N PRO A 708 14.51 3.61 52.00
CA PRO A 708 15.66 4.52 51.95
C PRO A 708 16.32 4.55 50.56
N ASP A 709 16.61 3.37 49.99
CA ASP A 709 17.22 3.26 48.65
C ASP A 709 16.32 3.83 47.55
N MET A 710 14.99 3.63 47.68
CA MET A 710 14.02 4.17 46.73
C MET A 710 13.94 5.70 46.74
N LEU A 711 14.12 6.31 47.92
CA LEU A 711 14.11 7.76 48.07
C LEU A 711 15.47 8.38 47.74
N ASP A 712 16.58 7.68 47.96
CA ASP A 712 17.93 8.09 47.54
C ASP A 712 18.15 7.91 46.02
N ALA A 713 17.13 8.22 45.23
CA ALA A 713 17.09 8.10 43.78
C ALA A 713 18.15 9.00 43.11
N ILE A 714 18.95 8.39 42.23
CA ILE A 714 20.04 9.04 41.48
C ILE A 714 19.77 9.03 39.96
N ASP A 715 20.39 9.98 39.25
CA ASP A 715 20.49 9.96 37.78
C ASP A 715 21.66 9.08 37.30
N GLY A 716 21.88 9.02 35.98
CA GLY A 716 22.98 8.25 35.39
C GLY A 716 24.39 8.79 35.71
N ASP A 717 24.51 10.00 36.27
CA ASP A 717 25.77 10.56 36.78
C ASP A 717 25.98 10.25 38.28
N GLY A 718 25.02 9.59 38.94
CA GLY A 718 25.04 9.33 40.38
C GLY A 718 24.62 10.53 41.23
N LYS A 719 23.99 11.56 40.64
CA LYS A 719 23.51 12.75 41.36
C LYS A 719 22.13 12.50 41.93
N ALA A 720 21.94 12.85 43.21
CA ALA A 720 20.64 12.74 43.87
C ALA A 720 19.59 13.65 43.22
N GLY A 721 18.39 13.12 42.96
CA GLY A 721 17.30 13.86 42.32
C GLY A 721 16.93 15.16 43.02
N MET A 722 16.95 15.19 44.36
CA MET A 722 16.67 16.41 45.15
C MET A 722 17.71 17.51 44.88
N MET A 723 18.99 17.16 44.74
CA MET A 723 20.03 18.12 44.40
C MET A 723 19.79 18.71 43.01
N LEU A 724 19.41 17.88 42.04
CA LEU A 724 19.09 18.31 40.68
C LEU A 724 17.87 19.25 40.66
N ALA A 725 16.82 18.93 41.41
CA ALA A 725 15.64 19.79 41.54
C ALA A 725 15.99 21.18 42.09
N VAL A 726 16.83 21.24 43.13
CA VAL A 726 17.29 22.51 43.72
C VAL A 726 18.18 23.28 42.75
N GLN A 727 19.14 22.61 42.09
CA GLN A 727 20.02 23.24 41.10
C GLN A 727 19.25 23.77 39.87
N GLY A 728 18.22 23.04 39.43
CA GLY A 728 17.32 23.44 38.34
C GLY A 728 16.27 24.49 38.73
N GLY A 729 16.21 24.91 40.00
CA GLY A 729 15.22 25.88 40.48
C GLY A 729 13.79 25.32 40.54
N HIS A 730 13.62 24.00 40.56
CA HIS A 730 12.33 23.32 40.56
C HIS A 730 11.73 23.19 41.97
N ALA A 731 11.40 24.34 42.56
CA ALA A 731 10.96 24.43 43.96
C ALA A 731 9.74 23.54 44.28
N GLU A 732 8.74 23.47 43.40
CA GLU A 732 7.55 22.64 43.64
C GLU A 732 7.85 21.15 43.72
N ALA A 733 8.74 20.64 42.85
CA ALA A 733 9.15 19.23 42.88
C ALA A 733 10.00 18.92 44.12
N ALA A 734 10.89 19.84 44.51
CA ALA A 734 11.66 19.75 45.75
C ALA A 734 10.74 19.74 46.99
N TYR A 735 9.72 20.60 47.05
CA TYR A 735 8.74 20.61 48.14
C TYR A 735 7.92 19.33 48.18
N ALA A 736 7.45 18.83 47.03
CA ALA A 736 6.74 17.56 46.95
C ALA A 736 7.61 16.40 47.47
N TYR A 737 8.91 16.41 47.18
CA TYR A 737 9.84 15.39 47.68
C TYR A 737 10.10 15.50 49.19
N VAL A 738 10.24 16.71 49.72
CA VAL A 738 10.34 16.93 51.18
C VAL A 738 9.07 16.45 51.89
N ALA A 739 7.90 16.63 51.28
CA ALA A 739 6.63 16.14 51.81
C ALA A 739 6.62 14.61 51.93
N ILE A 740 7.19 13.87 50.95
CA ILE A 740 7.35 12.41 51.03
C ILE A 740 8.17 12.04 52.27
N ARG A 741 9.35 12.63 52.46
CA ARG A 741 10.24 12.29 53.58
C ARG A 741 9.68 12.68 54.94
N SER A 742 8.77 13.66 54.97
CA SER A 742 8.11 14.15 56.18
C SER A 742 6.78 13.47 56.47
N ASP A 743 6.33 12.55 55.61
CA ASP A 743 5.06 11.85 55.77
C ASP A 743 5.09 10.97 57.03
N PRO A 744 4.07 11.02 57.92
CA PRO A 744 4.03 10.24 59.15
C PRO A 744 4.14 8.72 58.97
N VAL A 745 3.78 8.19 57.80
CA VAL A 745 3.91 6.77 57.46
C VAL A 745 5.34 6.41 57.02
N ILE A 746 6.03 7.35 56.36
CA ILE A 746 7.36 7.13 55.77
C ILE A 746 8.46 7.47 56.78
N LEU A 747 8.34 8.60 57.49
CA LEU A 747 9.37 9.12 58.39
C LEU A 747 9.91 8.08 59.39
N PRO A 748 9.11 7.22 60.04
CA PRO A 748 9.62 6.21 60.97
C PRO A 748 10.47 5.10 60.33
N LEU A 749 10.41 4.97 59.00
CA LEU A 749 11.12 3.95 58.22
C LEU A 749 12.45 4.48 57.64
N LEU A 750 12.74 5.77 57.82
CA LEU A 750 13.98 6.38 57.36
C LEU A 750 15.05 6.31 58.45
N PRO A 751 16.35 6.18 58.08
CA PRO A 751 17.44 6.26 59.03
C PRO A 751 17.44 7.62 59.74
N ALA A 752 17.63 7.62 61.06
CA ALA A 752 17.62 8.86 61.86
C ALA A 752 18.75 9.85 61.51
N ASP A 753 19.74 9.39 60.73
CA ASP A 753 20.93 10.11 60.32
C ASP A 753 20.91 10.60 58.85
N ARG A 754 19.78 10.48 58.12
CA ARG A 754 19.67 10.81 56.69
C ARG A 754 18.52 11.74 56.28
#